data_AF-A0A7C2QCE7-F1
#
_entry.id   AF-A0A7C2QCE7-F1
#
_cell.length_a   1.000
_cell.length_b   1.000
_cell.length_c   1.000
_cell.angle_alpha   90.00
_cell.angle_beta   90.00
_cell.angle_gamma   90.00
#
_symmetry.space_group_name_H-M   'P 1'
#
loop_
_entity.id
_entity.type
_entity.pdbx_description
1 polymer ?
#
loop_
_entity_poly.entity_id
_entity_poly.type
_entity_poly.pdbx_seq_one_letter_code
_entity_poly.pdbx_strand_id
1 'polypeptide(L)'
;MKRQHGGDARRRPAHGLCLAAALLFAPPAFPQAPDLDSLARYVPADVGLFVEVRGAEDLLTALTEPQIWTTLAELAGQPSGPQDTQEWRRQIQQTVRMEPEQAIRVLFARGVAFIGEGPGRSQDALVLCRPAAETSPNELLARWQAKRLAEPEKPEAYLLVSIGVVVLDDVLIFGDATRRDGMFQRVREFAAQRARRSLADDADFRALLARVPPRATGIVFSRAARTTDAVSPPTTQPRTPTSQPAADAASPPSASAAPPVSVPALALRSADAVLLALHREGPLLHFTAVGRGVPAPQAAARESGSLIRRLPARTLLAWEGQIDYRGLLSELERLPERDVLRGALHLPTQMESLRRLAGALGQRTCLAIGPVRAASSGPATPPLPAAALLVSAEDRGEVELEFGLLVDATVALLNVLTLGRGLPPLPPIREERVDDATALLLDLSAAAQRFDAGIGELHLCWLVDQDALIVATHLDWLREIVAARRRSAADLAPLLQLSRNAAAPGAENLIAIQSGPIADLVERWLEHLGRVRPEVLQESWWRGRQPRGDVRLGIQATPQAEQRRLRVDAVVAGLPAAGLVQPGDYIIGCNRRRFTTTQPSVEMRDGLRQRPNARWVDLIIERNETPLIVRVPVPFFDPVALRRVVAIGKLAQRVVYCDDLSATDGPRGFLTIELRTSPRPLFDFEPVPASQPAVLPARLTDRAGDD
;
A
#
# COMPACT_ATOMS: atom_id res chain seq x y z
N MET A 1 -11.01 58.58 4.89
CA MET A 1 -10.48 57.25 4.53
C MET A 1 -10.22 56.45 5.80
N LYS A 2 -10.75 55.24 5.95
CA LYS A 2 -10.37 54.30 7.03
C LYS A 2 -9.99 52.97 6.38
N ARG A 3 -8.74 52.52 6.54
CA ARG A 3 -8.33 51.16 6.13
C ARG A 3 -8.59 50.22 7.30
N GLN A 4 -9.56 49.32 7.16
CA GLN A 4 -9.67 48.17 8.05
C GLN A 4 -8.57 47.17 7.68
N HIS A 5 -7.82 46.69 8.67
CA HIS A 5 -6.98 45.50 8.50
C HIS A 5 -7.84 44.27 8.82
N GLY A 6 -8.33 43.60 7.78
CA GLY A 6 -8.94 42.28 7.91
C GLY A 6 -7.86 41.27 8.31
N GLY A 7 -7.93 40.77 9.55
CA GLY A 7 -7.06 39.70 10.03
C GLY A 7 -7.45 38.36 9.38
N ASP A 8 -6.79 38.02 8.28
CA ASP A 8 -7.02 36.78 7.51
C ASP A 8 -6.56 35.55 8.30
N ALA A 9 -7.43 35.05 9.18
CA ALA A 9 -7.17 33.94 10.10
C ALA A 9 -7.13 32.59 9.36
N ARG A 10 -6.01 32.33 8.67
CA ARG A 10 -5.75 31.13 7.87
C ARG A 10 -5.78 29.84 8.69
N ARG A 11 -6.98 29.28 8.89
CA ARG A 11 -7.16 27.91 9.38
C ARG A 11 -6.49 26.96 8.38
N ARG A 12 -5.59 26.11 8.90
CA ARG A 12 -4.87 25.08 8.16
C ARG A 12 -5.26 23.71 8.74
N PRO A 13 -5.49 22.67 7.93
CA PRO A 13 -5.66 21.32 8.45
C PRO A 13 -4.34 20.86 9.10
N ALA A 14 -4.43 20.20 10.25
CA ALA A 14 -3.28 19.54 10.86
C ALA A 14 -2.95 18.24 10.11
N HIS A 15 -1.68 18.03 9.78
CA HIS A 15 -1.24 16.82 9.06
C HIS A 15 -1.00 15.66 10.04
N GLY A 16 -2.03 14.83 10.20
CA GLY A 16 -2.09 13.73 11.17
C GLY A 16 -1.65 12.37 10.61
N LEU A 17 -0.36 12.08 10.82
CA LEU A 17 0.33 10.78 10.87
C LEU A 17 0.42 9.84 9.66
N CYS A 18 1.50 9.06 9.68
CA CYS A 18 1.72 7.79 8.99
C CYS A 18 2.46 6.83 9.96
N LEU A 19 2.59 5.55 9.56
CA LEU A 19 3.34 4.46 10.23
C LEU A 19 2.64 3.68 11.35
N ALA A 20 2.37 2.42 11.02
CA ALA A 20 2.45 1.23 11.87
C ALA A 20 2.30 -0.02 10.94
N ALA A 21 2.28 -1.23 11.51
CA ALA A 21 2.91 -2.48 10.99
C ALA A 21 4.55 -2.55 11.28
N ALA A 22 6.02 -4.11 12.23
CA ALA A 22 6.27 -5.58 12.60
C ALA A 22 6.96 -6.20 13.92
N LEU A 23 6.35 -7.23 14.60
CA LEU A 23 6.84 -8.55 15.24
C LEU A 23 5.68 -9.23 16.05
N LEU A 24 5.76 -10.30 16.88
CA LEU A 24 6.76 -11.32 17.37
C LEU A 24 6.11 -12.74 17.33
N PHE A 25 6.74 -13.85 17.75
CA PHE A 25 6.02 -15.14 18.00
C PHE A 25 6.65 -16.07 19.08
N ALA A 26 5.89 -17.08 19.54
CA ALA A 26 6.21 -18.17 20.51
C ALA A 26 5.92 -17.88 22.02
N PRO A 27 5.85 -18.89 22.92
CA PRO A 27 4.57 -19.56 23.25
C PRO A 27 4.36 -19.77 24.78
N PRO A 28 3.45 -20.67 25.22
CA PRO A 28 2.00 -20.65 25.09
C PRO A 28 1.33 -19.84 26.24
N ALA A 29 0.02 -19.58 26.15
CA ALA A 29 -0.65 -18.56 26.96
C ALA A 29 -1.19 -19.03 28.33
N PHE A 30 -0.87 -18.26 29.37
CA PHE A 30 -1.79 -18.00 30.49
C PHE A 30 -2.67 -16.78 30.16
N PRO A 31 -3.87 -16.64 30.76
CA PRO A 31 -4.68 -15.43 30.59
C PRO A 31 -3.90 -14.21 31.09
N GLN A 32 -3.56 -13.30 30.18
CA GLN A 32 -2.70 -12.17 30.53
C GLN A 32 -3.48 -11.17 31.39
N ALA A 33 -2.88 -10.73 32.50
CA ALA A 33 -3.34 -9.53 33.18
C ALA A 33 -3.28 -8.36 32.17
N PRO A 34 -4.28 -7.45 32.16
CA PRO A 34 -4.28 -6.32 31.24
C PRO A 34 -3.01 -5.48 31.48
N ASP A 35 -2.34 -5.12 30.39
CA ASP A 35 -1.10 -4.36 30.42
C ASP A 35 -1.36 -2.97 31.02
N LEU A 36 -0.98 -2.80 32.29
CA LEU A 36 -1.27 -1.61 33.08
C LEU A 36 -0.58 -0.35 32.56
N ASP A 37 0.37 -0.45 31.61
CA ASP A 37 0.96 0.72 30.98
C ASP A 37 0.21 1.16 29.71
N SER A 38 -0.70 0.37 29.14
CA SER A 38 -1.35 0.74 27.87
C SER A 38 -2.15 2.04 27.94
N LEU A 39 -1.92 2.89 26.95
CA LEU A 39 -2.67 4.14 26.77
C LEU A 39 -4.14 3.91 26.40
N ALA A 40 -4.52 2.70 25.95
CA ALA A 40 -5.92 2.36 25.58
C ALA A 40 -6.94 2.57 26.72
N ARG A 41 -6.49 2.57 27.99
CA ARG A 41 -7.35 2.88 29.16
C ARG A 41 -7.86 4.33 29.19
N TYR A 42 -7.14 5.24 28.52
CA TYR A 42 -7.47 6.67 28.43
C TYR A 42 -8.29 7.01 27.17
N VAL A 43 -8.71 6.00 26.41
CA VAL A 43 -9.36 6.14 25.11
C VAL A 43 -10.82 5.65 25.20
N PRO A 44 -11.81 6.39 24.67
CA PRO A 44 -13.19 5.91 24.56
C PRO A 44 -13.32 4.64 23.72
N ALA A 45 -14.23 3.73 24.07
CA ALA A 45 -14.44 2.46 23.35
C ALA A 45 -15.01 2.62 21.91
N ASP A 46 -15.56 3.78 21.57
CA ASP A 46 -16.19 4.09 20.28
C ASP A 46 -15.21 4.58 19.18
N VAL A 47 -13.91 4.71 19.48
CA VAL A 47 -12.92 5.15 18.48
C VAL A 47 -12.79 4.16 17.32
N GLY A 48 -12.62 4.69 16.11
CA GLY A 48 -12.43 3.90 14.88
C GLY A 48 -10.97 3.64 14.52
N LEU A 49 -10.03 4.41 15.09
CA LEU A 49 -8.59 4.21 14.91
C LEU A 49 -7.84 4.49 16.23
N PHE A 50 -6.94 3.57 16.58
CA PHE A 50 -6.00 3.65 17.69
C PHE A 50 -4.65 3.09 17.23
N VAL A 51 -3.54 3.79 17.49
CA VAL A 51 -2.17 3.36 17.16
C VAL A 51 -1.27 3.63 18.36
N GLU A 52 -0.99 2.64 19.21
CA GLU A 52 -0.05 2.73 20.32
C GLU A 52 1.35 2.24 19.91
N VAL A 53 2.41 2.90 20.37
CA VAL A 53 3.82 2.49 20.21
C VAL A 53 4.60 2.85 21.48
N ARG A 54 5.49 1.98 21.95
CA ARG A 54 6.32 2.17 23.16
C ARG A 54 7.76 1.72 22.91
N GLY A 55 8.77 2.38 23.47
CA GLY A 55 10.19 1.97 23.34
C GLY A 55 10.67 1.85 21.88
N ALA A 56 10.31 2.84 21.06
CA ALA A 56 10.51 2.87 19.61
C ALA A 56 10.89 4.27 19.12
N GLU A 57 11.43 5.11 20.00
CA GLU A 57 11.88 6.47 19.72
C GLU A 57 12.98 6.52 18.65
N ASP A 58 13.73 5.44 18.45
CA ASP A 58 14.70 5.30 17.36
C ASP A 58 14.03 5.05 16.00
N LEU A 59 13.01 4.18 15.95
CA LEU A 59 12.14 4.03 14.78
C LEU A 59 11.49 5.38 14.46
N LEU A 60 10.80 6.00 15.42
CA LEU A 60 10.14 7.30 15.24
C LEU A 60 11.12 8.41 14.83
N THR A 61 12.37 8.37 15.29
CA THR A 61 13.44 9.31 14.86
C THR A 61 13.81 9.11 13.37
N ALA A 62 14.03 7.87 12.92
CA ALA A 62 14.36 7.60 11.50
C ALA A 62 13.23 8.08 10.56
N LEU A 63 12.00 8.04 11.04
CA LEU A 63 10.79 8.38 10.31
C LEU A 63 10.55 9.91 10.19
N THR A 64 11.37 10.76 10.82
CA THR A 64 11.39 12.20 10.54
C THR A 64 12.16 12.56 9.27
N GLU A 65 12.94 11.63 8.68
CA GLU A 65 13.76 11.91 7.49
C GLU A 65 12.85 12.37 6.33
N PRO A 66 13.08 13.52 5.68
CA PRO A 66 12.11 14.07 4.74
C PRO A 66 11.74 13.18 3.55
N GLN A 67 12.65 12.31 3.09
CA GLN A 67 12.34 11.36 2.01
C GLN A 67 11.43 10.22 2.49
N ILE A 68 11.70 9.69 3.67
CA ILE A 68 10.91 8.63 4.32
C ILE A 68 9.51 9.18 4.67
N TRP A 69 9.44 10.33 5.35
CA TRP A 69 8.18 11.02 5.66
C TRP A 69 7.33 11.29 4.40
N THR A 70 7.93 11.87 3.36
CA THR A 70 7.21 12.16 2.10
C THR A 70 6.69 10.88 1.43
N THR A 71 7.52 9.84 1.39
CA THR A 71 7.16 8.53 0.81
C THR A 71 5.97 7.91 1.54
N LEU A 72 5.96 7.97 2.87
CA LEU A 72 4.92 7.36 3.69
C LEU A 72 3.62 8.17 3.68
N ALA A 73 3.71 9.49 3.66
CA ALA A 73 2.56 10.38 3.43
C ALA A 73 1.90 10.11 2.07
N GLU A 74 2.70 9.96 1.00
CA GLU A 74 2.20 9.56 -0.32
C GLU A 74 1.57 8.16 -0.32
N LEU A 75 2.14 7.17 0.40
CA LEU A 75 1.56 5.84 0.57
C LEU A 75 0.25 5.84 1.38
N ALA A 76 0.10 6.74 2.35
CA ALA A 76 -1.14 6.94 3.11
C ALA A 76 -2.20 7.77 2.35
N GLY A 77 -1.98 8.06 1.06
CA GLY A 77 -2.90 8.86 0.23
C GLY A 77 -2.89 10.36 0.55
N GLN A 78 -1.95 10.86 1.36
CA GLN A 78 -1.74 12.27 1.67
C GLN A 78 -0.47 12.79 0.97
N PRO A 79 -0.49 13.01 -0.36
CA PRO A 79 0.73 13.36 -1.07
C PRO A 79 1.30 14.70 -0.60
N SER A 80 2.59 14.73 -0.29
CA SER A 80 3.27 15.86 0.33
C SER A 80 4.49 16.31 -0.48
N GLY A 81 4.86 17.58 -0.33
CA GLY A 81 6.11 18.11 -0.84
C GLY A 81 7.20 18.20 0.23
N PRO A 82 8.49 18.32 -0.15
CA PRO A 82 9.57 18.60 0.80
C PRO A 82 9.34 19.87 1.64
N GLN A 83 8.64 20.86 1.07
CA GLN A 83 8.22 22.09 1.76
C GLN A 83 7.21 21.81 2.88
N ASP A 84 6.27 20.88 2.68
CA ASP A 84 5.27 20.53 3.70
C ASP A 84 5.98 19.88 4.92
N THR A 85 7.03 19.08 4.69
CA THR A 85 7.88 18.52 5.77
C THR A 85 8.64 19.60 6.53
N GLN A 86 9.23 20.59 5.83
CA GLN A 86 9.93 21.71 6.47
C GLN A 86 8.98 22.61 7.27
N GLU A 87 7.75 22.82 6.79
CA GLU A 87 6.72 23.55 7.52
C GLU A 87 6.25 22.77 8.77
N TRP A 88 6.07 21.45 8.67
CA TRP A 88 5.80 20.59 9.84
C TRP A 88 6.91 20.65 10.89
N ARG A 89 8.18 20.45 10.50
CA ARG A 89 9.34 20.53 11.43
C ARG A 89 9.36 21.88 12.16
N ARG A 90 9.16 22.98 11.43
CA ARG A 90 9.08 24.34 11.99
C ARG A 90 7.90 24.52 12.94
N GLN A 91 6.73 23.97 12.60
CA GLN A 91 5.55 24.03 13.46
C GLN A 91 5.78 23.27 14.77
N ILE A 92 6.44 22.11 14.75
CA ILE A 92 6.83 21.38 15.96
C ILE A 92 7.80 22.22 16.81
N GLN A 93 8.89 22.72 16.23
CA GLN A 93 9.86 23.60 16.90
C GLN A 93 9.19 24.81 17.58
N GLN A 94 8.29 25.51 16.86
CA GLN A 94 7.58 26.68 17.38
C GLN A 94 6.57 26.35 18.49
N THR A 95 5.99 25.14 18.45
CA THR A 95 4.95 24.69 19.38
C THR A 95 5.55 24.14 20.68
N VAL A 96 6.45 23.15 20.59
CA VAL A 96 7.01 22.45 21.76
C VAL A 96 8.44 22.87 22.12
N ARG A 97 9.02 23.87 21.44
CA ARG A 97 10.32 24.47 21.79
C ARG A 97 11.44 23.43 21.96
N MET A 98 11.44 22.46 21.04
CA MET A 98 12.38 21.33 20.90
C MET A 98 12.50 21.00 19.42
N GLU A 99 13.64 20.44 19.01
CA GLU A 99 13.74 19.80 17.70
C GLU A 99 12.81 18.57 17.63
N PRO A 100 12.26 18.20 16.45
CA PRO A 100 11.32 17.08 16.33
C PRO A 100 11.87 15.76 16.90
N GLU A 101 13.14 15.48 16.65
CA GLU A 101 13.85 14.30 17.15
C GLU A 101 14.06 14.33 18.68
N GLN A 102 14.22 15.54 19.27
CA GLN A 102 14.22 15.72 20.73
C GLN A 102 12.82 15.58 21.32
N ALA A 103 11.80 16.13 20.66
CA ALA A 103 10.40 16.04 21.09
C ALA A 103 9.94 14.58 21.13
N ILE A 104 10.28 13.76 20.12
CA ILE A 104 10.05 12.32 20.12
C ILE A 104 10.69 11.66 21.35
N ARG A 105 11.99 11.88 21.57
CA ARG A 105 12.75 11.26 22.68
C ARG A 105 12.29 11.69 24.07
N VAL A 106 11.74 12.90 24.24
CA VAL A 106 11.26 13.40 25.53
C VAL A 106 9.80 13.02 25.78
N LEU A 107 8.94 13.13 24.78
CA LEU A 107 7.48 12.99 24.93
C LEU A 107 6.97 11.58 24.73
N PHE A 108 7.61 10.77 23.86
CA PHE A 108 7.14 9.44 23.48
C PHE A 108 7.91 8.31 24.19
N ALA A 109 8.86 8.65 25.07
CA ALA A 109 9.81 7.73 25.72
C ALA A 109 9.14 6.52 26.41
N ARG A 110 8.05 6.74 27.16
CA ARG A 110 7.30 5.65 27.84
C ARG A 110 6.07 5.19 27.07
N GLY A 111 5.81 5.77 25.89
CA GLY A 111 4.70 5.43 25.03
C GLY A 111 4.06 6.65 24.36
N VAL A 112 3.55 6.43 23.15
CA VAL A 112 2.69 7.35 22.40
C VAL A 112 1.52 6.57 21.81
N ALA A 113 0.33 7.18 21.78
CA ALA A 113 -0.83 6.64 21.12
C ALA A 113 -1.52 7.70 20.26
N PHE A 114 -1.95 7.33 19.06
CA PHE A 114 -2.68 8.19 18.14
C PHE A 114 -4.11 7.70 18.00
N ILE A 115 -5.08 8.61 18.05
CA ILE A 115 -6.51 8.30 18.04
C ILE A 115 -7.20 9.01 16.89
N GLY A 116 -8.19 8.38 16.26
CA GLY A 116 -9.11 9.05 15.35
C GLY A 116 -10.45 8.33 15.20
N GLU A 117 -11.37 8.95 14.46
CA GLU A 117 -12.68 8.34 14.12
C GLU A 117 -12.59 7.13 13.17
N GLY A 118 -11.42 6.88 12.60
CA GLY A 118 -11.19 5.82 11.61
C GLY A 118 -10.13 6.22 10.57
N PRO A 119 -9.70 5.26 9.73
CA PRO A 119 -8.79 5.52 8.62
C PRO A 119 -9.35 6.62 7.70
N GLY A 120 -8.49 7.58 7.32
CA GLY A 120 -8.87 8.73 6.48
C GLY A 120 -9.52 9.92 7.21
N ARG A 121 -9.91 9.79 8.49
CA ARG A 121 -10.52 10.88 9.28
C ARG A 121 -9.56 11.60 10.23
N SER A 122 -8.26 11.65 9.93
CA SER A 122 -7.24 12.21 10.84
C SER A 122 -7.22 13.74 11.00
N GLN A 123 -8.20 14.47 10.45
CA GLN A 123 -8.34 15.93 10.63
C GLN A 123 -8.70 16.36 12.07
N ASP A 124 -9.11 15.39 12.89
CA ASP A 124 -9.46 15.53 14.31
C ASP A 124 -8.76 14.43 15.13
N ALA A 125 -7.54 14.06 14.71
CA ALA A 125 -6.74 13.05 15.39
C ALA A 125 -6.09 13.62 16.66
N LEU A 126 -5.96 12.77 17.68
CA LEU A 126 -5.28 13.11 18.93
C LEU A 126 -3.92 12.42 19.04
N VAL A 127 -3.03 13.03 19.82
CA VAL A 127 -1.79 12.41 20.30
C VAL A 127 -1.87 12.30 21.82
N LEU A 128 -1.83 11.08 22.35
CA LEU A 128 -1.61 10.81 23.76
C LEU A 128 -0.15 10.42 23.90
N CYS A 129 0.57 10.95 24.89
CA CYS A 129 1.92 10.48 25.15
C CYS A 129 2.31 10.54 26.62
N ARG A 130 3.22 9.65 26.99
CA ARG A 130 3.79 9.54 28.33
C ARG A 130 5.27 9.91 28.27
N PRO A 131 5.65 11.09 28.79
CA PRO A 131 7.04 11.55 28.78
C PRO A 131 8.01 10.61 29.52
N ALA A 132 9.31 10.88 29.37
CA ALA A 132 10.35 10.24 30.19
C ALA A 132 10.04 10.40 31.69
N ALA A 133 10.31 9.36 32.50
CA ALA A 133 9.95 9.33 33.92
C ALA A 133 10.55 10.48 34.75
N GLU A 134 11.68 11.02 34.31
CA GLU A 134 12.41 12.14 34.91
C GLU A 134 11.83 13.52 34.54
N THR A 135 10.85 13.60 33.64
CA THR A 135 10.31 14.85 33.10
C THR A 135 8.82 14.97 33.40
N SER A 136 8.42 15.87 34.30
CA SER A 136 7.00 15.99 34.62
C SER A 136 6.20 16.70 33.51
N PRO A 137 4.92 16.33 33.31
CA PRO A 137 4.01 17.06 32.42
C PRO A 137 3.93 18.58 32.70
N ASN A 138 4.07 18.96 33.98
CA ASN A 138 3.96 20.36 34.41
C ASN A 138 5.20 21.20 34.05
N GLU A 139 6.40 20.64 34.14
CA GLU A 139 7.64 21.32 33.70
C GLU A 139 7.63 21.53 32.18
N LEU A 140 7.12 20.57 31.42
CA LEU A 140 6.92 20.71 29.98
C LEU A 140 5.95 21.86 29.65
N LEU A 141 4.76 21.87 30.26
CA LEU A 141 3.76 22.93 30.07
C LEU A 141 4.30 24.32 30.46
N ALA A 142 5.09 24.41 31.54
CA ALA A 142 5.75 25.64 31.96
C ALA A 142 6.81 26.11 30.94
N ARG A 143 7.68 25.21 30.48
CA ARG A 143 8.68 25.47 29.41
C ARG A 143 8.03 25.95 28.11
N TRP A 144 6.88 25.39 27.77
CA TRP A 144 6.08 25.74 26.59
C TRP A 144 5.27 27.03 26.75
N GLN A 145 5.10 27.53 27.98
CA GLN A 145 4.22 28.67 28.33
C GLN A 145 2.75 28.40 27.94
N ALA A 146 2.30 27.16 28.14
CA ALA A 146 0.93 26.75 27.85
C ALA A 146 -0.07 27.48 28.79
N LYS A 147 -1.14 28.02 28.24
CA LYS A 147 -2.13 28.82 28.99
C LYS A 147 -3.25 27.92 29.50
N ARG A 148 -3.44 27.80 30.81
CA ARG A 148 -4.58 27.07 31.40
C ARG A 148 -5.90 27.62 30.86
N LEU A 149 -6.83 26.75 30.47
CA LEU A 149 -8.20 27.12 30.12
C LEU A 149 -8.98 27.45 31.40
N ALA A 150 -9.94 28.37 31.31
CA ALA A 150 -10.60 28.96 32.49
C ALA A 150 -11.63 28.06 33.19
N GLU A 151 -11.85 26.85 32.71
CA GLU A 151 -12.80 25.88 33.28
C GLU A 151 -12.17 25.19 34.51
N PRO A 152 -12.84 25.20 35.69
CA PRO A 152 -12.28 24.66 36.93
C PRO A 152 -12.42 23.13 37.06
N GLU A 153 -13.02 22.47 36.07
CA GLU A 153 -13.25 21.02 36.07
C GLU A 153 -11.94 20.24 35.85
N LYS A 154 -11.89 18.99 36.33
CA LYS A 154 -10.80 18.05 36.06
C LYS A 154 -11.20 17.13 34.90
N PRO A 155 -10.28 16.74 34.01
CA PRO A 155 -8.82 16.97 34.03
C PRO A 155 -8.39 18.39 33.65
N GLU A 156 -7.18 18.79 34.05
CA GLU A 156 -6.67 20.14 33.80
C GLU A 156 -6.31 20.32 32.32
N ALA A 157 -6.86 21.37 31.70
CA ALA A 157 -6.72 21.65 30.27
C ALA A 157 -6.01 22.99 30.00
N TYR A 158 -5.19 23.01 28.95
CA TYR A 158 -4.32 24.10 28.55
C TYR A 158 -4.42 24.35 27.03
N LEU A 159 -4.04 25.55 26.60
CA LEU A 159 -3.91 25.94 25.20
C LEU A 159 -2.44 26.27 24.91
N LEU A 160 -1.86 25.54 23.95
CA LEU A 160 -0.52 25.73 23.43
C LEU A 160 -0.61 26.24 21.97
N VAL A 161 -0.50 27.55 21.80
CA VAL A 161 -0.76 28.30 20.56
C VAL A 161 -2.20 28.10 20.05
N SER A 162 -2.47 27.00 19.36
CA SER A 162 -3.79 26.59 18.86
C SER A 162 -4.14 25.13 19.17
N ILE A 163 -3.26 24.41 19.84
CA ILE A 163 -3.41 23.00 20.22
C ILE A 163 -3.87 22.94 21.68
N GLY A 164 -4.95 22.21 21.94
CA GLY A 164 -5.36 21.89 23.30
C GLY A 164 -4.47 20.80 23.88
N VAL A 165 -4.13 20.93 25.17
CA VAL A 165 -3.37 19.93 25.92
C VAL A 165 -4.12 19.62 27.21
N VAL A 166 -4.47 18.36 27.46
CA VAL A 166 -5.03 17.90 28.74
C VAL A 166 -3.98 17.09 29.49
N VAL A 167 -3.90 17.28 30.80
CA VAL A 167 -3.05 16.47 31.70
C VAL A 167 -3.91 15.45 32.42
N LEU A 168 -3.57 14.18 32.31
CA LEU A 168 -4.26 13.07 32.97
C LEU A 168 -3.23 12.08 33.51
N ASP A 169 -3.09 12.03 34.83
CA ASP A 169 -2.01 11.32 35.53
C ASP A 169 -0.61 11.72 35.00
N ASP A 170 0.11 10.79 34.36
CA ASP A 170 1.42 11.02 33.71
C ASP A 170 1.32 11.19 32.18
N VAL A 171 0.10 11.31 31.63
CA VAL A 171 -0.17 11.40 30.19
C VAL A 171 -0.55 12.83 29.78
N LEU A 172 0.04 13.28 28.67
CA LEU A 172 -0.34 14.49 27.95
C LEU A 172 -1.20 14.12 26.73
N ILE A 173 -2.33 14.80 26.56
CA ILE A 173 -3.31 14.57 25.49
C ILE A 173 -3.42 15.83 24.61
N PHE A 174 -2.97 15.76 23.36
CA PHE A 174 -2.95 16.87 22.40
C PHE A 174 -4.06 16.76 21.35
N GLY A 175 -4.70 17.88 20.98
CA GLY A 175 -5.70 17.93 19.90
C GLY A 175 -6.19 19.32 19.50
N ASP A 176 -7.19 19.39 18.62
CA ASP A 176 -7.82 20.66 18.18
C ASP A 176 -8.85 21.14 19.22
N ALA A 177 -8.45 22.10 20.06
CA ALA A 177 -9.32 22.71 21.06
C ALA A 177 -10.45 23.57 20.47
N THR A 178 -10.41 23.91 19.18
CA THR A 178 -11.36 24.84 18.55
C THR A 178 -12.67 24.17 18.11
N ARG A 179 -12.69 22.84 18.03
CA ARG A 179 -13.88 22.03 17.72
C ARG A 179 -14.63 21.70 19.00
N ARG A 180 -15.89 22.10 19.12
CA ARG A 180 -16.74 21.77 20.27
C ARG A 180 -17.11 20.29 20.29
N ASP A 181 -17.47 19.75 19.13
CA ASP A 181 -17.90 18.35 18.97
C ASP A 181 -16.74 17.42 18.58
N GLY A 182 -15.50 17.91 18.73
CA GLY A 182 -14.28 17.23 18.29
C GLY A 182 -13.87 16.06 19.19
N MET A 183 -13.00 15.19 18.67
CA MET A 183 -12.40 14.08 19.41
C MET A 183 -11.67 14.58 20.67
N PHE A 184 -11.03 15.75 20.62
CA PHE A 184 -10.37 16.37 21.77
C PHE A 184 -11.33 16.62 22.94
N GLN A 185 -12.53 17.13 22.65
CA GLN A 185 -13.54 17.38 23.68
C GLN A 185 -14.16 16.07 24.17
N ARG A 186 -14.46 15.11 23.28
CA ARG A 186 -14.93 13.76 23.65
C ARG A 186 -13.97 13.04 24.60
N VAL A 187 -12.67 13.10 24.35
CA VAL A 187 -11.64 12.50 25.24
C VAL A 187 -11.49 13.27 26.54
N ARG A 188 -11.64 14.61 26.53
CA ARG A 188 -11.66 15.44 27.75
C ARG A 188 -12.86 15.12 28.65
N GLU A 189 -14.07 15.00 28.07
CA GLU A 189 -15.28 14.56 28.77
C GLU A 189 -15.16 13.13 29.31
N PHE A 190 -14.58 12.23 28.52
CA PHE A 190 -14.32 10.85 28.93
C PHE A 190 -13.38 10.80 30.15
N ALA A 191 -12.28 11.56 30.12
CA ALA A 191 -11.32 11.67 31.21
C ALA A 191 -11.91 12.28 32.49
N ALA A 192 -12.92 13.16 32.38
CA ALA A 192 -13.69 13.64 33.54
C ALA A 192 -14.65 12.55 34.10
N GLN A 193 -15.14 11.65 33.25
CA GLN A 193 -16.19 10.67 33.58
C GLN A 193 -15.63 9.27 33.86
N ARG A 194 -15.10 9.11 35.08
CA ARG A 194 -14.42 7.93 35.66
C ARG A 194 -15.14 6.57 35.60
N ALA A 195 -16.33 6.49 34.99
CA ALA A 195 -17.16 5.29 34.88
C ALA A 195 -17.51 4.90 33.42
N ARG A 196 -16.99 5.61 32.40
CA ARG A 196 -17.16 5.21 30.98
C ARG A 196 -16.24 4.03 30.62
N ARG A 197 -16.68 3.18 29.68
CA ARG A 197 -15.87 2.07 29.14
C ARG A 197 -14.74 2.61 28.26
N SER A 198 -13.51 2.19 28.56
CA SER A 198 -12.35 2.48 27.72
C SER A 198 -12.21 1.51 26.55
N LEU A 199 -11.33 1.81 25.59
CA LEU A 199 -10.93 0.88 24.53
C LEU A 199 -10.28 -0.39 25.12
N ALA A 200 -9.58 -0.29 26.25
CA ALA A 200 -9.05 -1.46 26.96
C ALA A 200 -10.16 -2.38 27.51
N ASP A 201 -11.38 -1.86 27.75
CA ASP A 201 -12.55 -2.65 28.17
C ASP A 201 -13.33 -3.24 26.99
N ASP A 202 -13.13 -2.72 25.77
CA ASP A 202 -13.89 -3.13 24.57
C ASP A 202 -13.70 -4.62 24.25
N ALA A 203 -14.79 -5.26 23.84
CA ALA A 203 -14.82 -6.70 23.60
C ALA A 203 -14.19 -7.11 22.26
N ASP A 204 -14.34 -6.30 21.19
CA ASP A 204 -13.66 -6.53 19.91
C ASP A 204 -12.15 -6.35 20.10
N PHE A 205 -11.74 -5.26 20.77
CA PHE A 205 -10.33 -4.95 21.04
C PHE A 205 -9.65 -6.05 21.85
N ARG A 206 -10.22 -6.48 22.98
CA ARG A 206 -9.64 -7.55 23.81
C ARG A 206 -9.64 -8.92 23.11
N ALA A 207 -10.68 -9.25 22.34
CA ALA A 207 -10.72 -10.52 21.60
C ALA A 207 -9.66 -10.58 20.49
N LEU A 208 -9.39 -9.45 19.82
CA LEU A 208 -8.30 -9.36 18.84
C LEU A 208 -6.92 -9.30 19.52
N LEU A 209 -6.79 -8.59 20.64
CA LEU A 209 -5.54 -8.50 21.41
C LEU A 209 -5.11 -9.86 21.98
N ALA A 210 -6.07 -10.70 22.38
CA ALA A 210 -5.81 -12.07 22.82
C ALA A 210 -5.40 -13.04 21.68
N ARG A 211 -5.59 -12.65 20.40
CA ARG A 211 -5.18 -13.43 19.22
C ARG A 211 -3.78 -13.06 18.72
N VAL A 212 -3.24 -11.90 19.11
CA VAL A 212 -1.87 -11.50 18.79
C VAL A 212 -0.89 -11.93 19.89
N PRO A 213 0.43 -12.01 19.58
CA PRO A 213 1.45 -12.39 20.55
C PRO A 213 1.61 -11.35 21.69
N PRO A 214 2.20 -11.75 22.84
CA PRO A 214 2.20 -10.93 24.06
C PRO A 214 3.34 -9.89 24.10
N ARG A 215 3.12 -8.77 24.82
CA ARG A 215 4.06 -7.64 24.97
C ARG A 215 4.42 -6.99 23.63
N ALA A 216 3.40 -6.54 22.91
CA ALA A 216 3.58 -5.78 21.69
C ALA A 216 4.23 -4.40 21.97
N THR A 217 5.39 -4.14 21.38
CA THR A 217 6.06 -2.82 21.27
C THR A 217 5.17 -1.78 20.56
N GLY A 218 4.11 -2.20 19.86
CA GLY A 218 3.01 -1.33 19.44
C GLY A 218 1.80 -2.09 18.89
N ILE A 219 0.67 -1.39 18.80
CA ILE A 219 -0.65 -1.94 18.45
C ILE A 219 -1.36 -0.94 17.54
N VAL A 220 -1.78 -1.36 16.33
CA VAL A 220 -2.87 -0.68 15.62
C VAL A 220 -4.16 -1.42 15.91
N PHE A 221 -5.21 -0.68 16.25
CA PHE A 221 -6.59 -1.15 16.15
C PHE A 221 -7.35 -0.21 15.22
N SER A 222 -7.98 -0.78 14.20
CA SER A 222 -8.83 -0.06 13.26
C SER A 222 -10.16 -0.77 13.15
N ARG A 223 -11.24 -0.05 13.45
CA ARG A 223 -12.62 -0.50 13.24
C ARG A 223 -13.14 0.22 12.00
N ALA A 224 -13.64 -0.53 11.01
CA ALA A 224 -14.42 0.05 9.94
C ALA A 224 -15.56 0.86 10.59
N ALA A 225 -15.75 2.11 10.16
CA ALA A 225 -16.77 2.97 10.74
C ALA A 225 -18.13 2.27 10.54
N ARG A 226 -18.65 1.66 11.61
CA ARG A 226 -19.96 1.01 11.58
C ARG A 226 -20.93 2.05 11.05
N THR A 227 -21.65 1.73 9.97
CA THR A 227 -22.85 2.47 9.59
C THR A 227 -23.95 2.17 10.60
N THR A 228 -23.69 2.56 11.86
CA THR A 228 -24.65 2.59 12.95
C THR A 228 -25.80 3.44 12.49
N ASP A 229 -26.91 2.77 12.20
CA ASP A 229 -28.24 3.33 12.01
C ASP A 229 -28.20 4.72 11.39
N ALA A 230 -28.12 4.75 10.06
CA ALA A 230 -28.64 5.88 9.31
C ALA A 230 -30.13 5.98 9.64
N VAL A 231 -30.44 6.66 10.76
CA VAL A 231 -31.76 6.86 11.32
C VAL A 231 -32.60 7.42 10.19
N SER A 232 -33.42 6.56 9.60
CA SER A 232 -34.16 6.89 8.40
C SER A 232 -35.05 8.07 8.76
N PRO A 233 -34.83 9.27 8.18
CA PRO A 233 -35.50 10.47 8.63
C PRO A 233 -37.00 10.21 8.54
N PRO A 234 -37.76 10.38 9.65
CA PRO A 234 -39.13 9.90 9.73
C PRO A 234 -39.91 10.50 8.55
N THR A 235 -40.36 9.62 7.65
CA THR A 235 -40.75 10.00 6.29
C THR A 235 -42.18 10.54 6.27
N THR A 236 -42.38 11.58 7.06
CA THR A 236 -43.67 12.20 7.38
C THR A 236 -43.92 13.41 6.48
N GLN A 237 -43.90 13.18 5.16
CA GLN A 237 -44.47 14.13 4.20
C GLN A 237 -45.71 13.49 3.54
N PRO A 238 -46.92 14.03 3.77
CA PRO A 238 -48.09 13.59 3.04
C PRO A 238 -47.95 13.98 1.56
N ARG A 239 -48.06 12.99 0.66
CA ARG A 239 -48.05 13.24 -0.79
C ARG A 239 -49.32 13.97 -1.21
N THR A 240 -49.24 15.27 -1.45
CA THR A 240 -50.26 16.01 -2.21
C THR A 240 -50.27 15.49 -3.66
N PRO A 241 -51.41 15.07 -4.22
CA PRO A 241 -51.44 14.55 -5.59
C PRO A 241 -51.46 15.68 -6.63
N THR A 242 -50.29 16.15 -7.06
CA THR A 242 -50.18 16.99 -8.27
C THR A 242 -50.34 16.15 -9.53
N SER A 243 -51.55 16.16 -10.10
CA SER A 243 -51.84 15.57 -11.40
C SER A 243 -51.10 16.32 -12.52
N GLN A 244 -50.06 15.72 -13.09
CA GLN A 244 -49.34 16.24 -14.25
C GLN A 244 -49.17 15.12 -15.28
N PRO A 245 -49.41 15.34 -16.58
CA PRO A 245 -49.44 14.24 -17.56
C PRO A 245 -48.08 13.57 -17.73
N ALA A 246 -48.09 12.25 -17.93
CA ALA A 246 -46.89 11.51 -18.28
C ALA A 246 -46.42 11.89 -19.70
N ALA A 247 -45.12 12.17 -19.82
CA ALA A 247 -44.39 12.12 -21.09
C ALA A 247 -43.31 11.04 -20.94
N ASP A 248 -43.16 10.18 -21.94
CA ASP A 248 -42.36 8.95 -21.85
C ASP A 248 -40.85 9.20 -21.79
N ALA A 249 -40.37 9.59 -20.61
CA ALA A 249 -38.96 9.58 -20.25
C ALA A 249 -38.54 8.13 -19.93
N ALA A 250 -38.19 7.36 -20.96
CA ALA A 250 -37.67 6.00 -20.82
C ALA A 250 -36.45 6.00 -19.87
N SER A 251 -36.63 5.41 -18.69
CA SER A 251 -35.54 5.24 -17.72
C SER A 251 -34.45 4.38 -18.35
N PRO A 252 -33.18 4.82 -18.41
CA PRO A 252 -32.11 3.99 -18.92
C PRO A 252 -32.03 2.73 -18.06
N PRO A 253 -31.92 1.53 -18.67
CA PRO A 253 -31.87 0.30 -17.90
C PRO A 253 -30.70 0.35 -16.93
N SER A 254 -30.96 0.17 -15.64
CA SER A 254 -29.93 0.13 -14.61
C SER A 254 -28.93 -0.96 -14.98
N ALA A 255 -27.76 -0.55 -15.45
CA ALA A 255 -26.75 -1.49 -15.92
C ALA A 255 -26.33 -2.36 -14.73
N SER A 256 -26.77 -3.62 -14.74
CA SER A 256 -26.34 -4.62 -13.77
C SER A 256 -24.83 -4.75 -13.93
N ALA A 257 -24.09 -4.13 -12.99
CA ALA A 257 -22.65 -4.23 -12.96
C ALA A 257 -22.32 -5.69 -12.64
N ALA A 258 -21.78 -6.41 -13.62
CA ALA A 258 -21.22 -7.73 -13.38
C ALA A 258 -20.26 -7.62 -12.18
N PRO A 259 -20.34 -8.53 -11.20
CA PRO A 259 -19.49 -8.45 -10.02
C PRO A 259 -18.02 -8.41 -10.49
N PRO A 260 -17.19 -7.50 -9.95
CA PRO A 260 -15.81 -7.38 -10.39
C PRO A 260 -15.09 -8.70 -10.11
N VAL A 261 -14.36 -9.21 -11.11
CA VAL A 261 -13.57 -10.46 -11.01
C VAL A 261 -12.74 -10.40 -9.73
N SER A 262 -13.08 -11.27 -8.78
CA SER A 262 -12.58 -11.20 -7.42
C SER A 262 -11.18 -11.80 -7.32
N VAL A 263 -10.19 -10.99 -7.70
CA VAL A 263 -8.78 -11.21 -7.32
C VAL A 263 -8.72 -11.48 -5.81
N PRO A 264 -7.97 -12.50 -5.33
CA PRO A 264 -7.93 -12.90 -3.92
C PRO A 264 -7.83 -11.72 -2.96
N ALA A 265 -8.94 -11.47 -2.26
CA ALA A 265 -9.09 -10.29 -1.44
C ALA A 265 -8.49 -10.58 -0.06
N LEU A 266 -7.18 -10.30 0.10
CA LEU A 266 -6.41 -10.35 1.37
C LEU A 266 -7.35 -10.33 2.58
N ALA A 267 -7.55 -11.47 3.25
CA ALA A 267 -8.80 -11.76 3.98
C ALA A 267 -9.18 -10.74 5.09
N LEU A 268 -8.23 -9.94 5.56
CA LEU A 268 -8.47 -8.79 6.45
C LEU A 268 -9.37 -7.69 5.82
N ARG A 269 -9.53 -7.66 4.49
CA ARG A 269 -10.37 -6.70 3.75
C ARG A 269 -11.86 -6.81 4.05
N SER A 270 -12.33 -7.97 4.54
CA SER A 270 -13.73 -8.20 4.93
C SER A 270 -13.99 -8.05 6.43
N ALA A 271 -12.96 -7.70 7.23
CA ALA A 271 -13.07 -7.63 8.68
C ALA A 271 -13.56 -6.25 9.15
N ASP A 272 -14.63 -6.22 9.96
CA ASP A 272 -15.17 -4.98 10.55
C ASP A 272 -14.19 -4.32 11.53
N ALA A 273 -13.27 -5.11 12.09
CA ALA A 273 -12.23 -4.65 12.99
C ALA A 273 -10.95 -5.45 12.74
N VAL A 274 -9.82 -4.76 12.70
CA VAL A 274 -8.49 -5.33 12.50
C VAL A 274 -7.58 -4.83 13.61
N LEU A 275 -6.81 -5.74 14.19
CA LEU A 275 -5.70 -5.42 15.10
C LEU A 275 -4.37 -5.87 14.50
N LEU A 276 -3.32 -5.09 14.72
CA LEU A 276 -1.98 -5.29 14.15
C LEU A 276 -0.93 -5.11 15.24
N ALA A 277 -0.17 -6.16 15.56
CA ALA A 277 0.88 -6.11 16.56
C ALA A 277 2.27 -5.84 15.96
N LEU A 278 3.02 -4.99 16.66
CA LEU A 278 4.44 -4.69 16.52
C LEU A 278 5.15 -5.25 17.75
N HIS A 279 6.28 -5.93 17.59
CA HIS A 279 7.23 -6.11 18.69
C HIS A 279 8.66 -5.86 18.15
N ARG A 280 9.75 -6.32 18.78
CA ARG A 280 11.09 -6.12 18.19
C ARG A 280 12.13 -7.17 18.60
N GLU A 281 13.05 -7.48 17.68
CA GLU A 281 14.17 -8.42 17.84
C GLU A 281 15.39 -7.87 17.08
N GLY A 282 16.14 -6.96 17.72
CA GLY A 282 17.25 -6.26 17.09
C GLY A 282 16.82 -5.49 15.83
N PRO A 283 17.29 -5.88 14.62
CA PRO A 283 16.87 -5.30 13.35
C PRO A 283 15.60 -5.95 12.76
N LEU A 284 15.11 -7.07 13.32
CA LEU A 284 13.99 -7.82 12.78
C LEU A 284 12.64 -7.39 13.33
N LEU A 285 11.65 -7.61 12.48
CA LEU A 285 10.25 -7.24 12.60
C LEU A 285 9.39 -8.41 11.97
N HIS A 286 8.19 -8.83 12.48
CA HIS A 286 7.01 -9.34 11.68
C HIS A 286 5.56 -8.90 12.10
N PHE A 287 4.83 -8.04 11.36
CA PHE A 287 3.58 -7.38 11.82
C PHE A 287 2.44 -8.41 11.82
N THR A 288 1.96 -8.79 13.01
CA THR A 288 0.92 -9.80 13.17
C THR A 288 -0.45 -9.16 13.10
N ALA A 289 -1.14 -9.38 11.98
CA ALA A 289 -2.47 -8.87 11.69
C ALA A 289 -3.54 -9.92 12.06
N VAL A 290 -4.62 -9.49 12.70
CA VAL A 290 -5.78 -10.33 13.00
C VAL A 290 -7.08 -9.58 12.68
N GLY A 291 -7.98 -10.21 11.93
CA GLY A 291 -9.26 -9.64 11.54
C GLY A 291 -10.43 -10.26 12.29
N ARG A 292 -11.42 -9.43 12.66
CA ARG A 292 -12.76 -9.85 13.10
C ARG A 292 -13.67 -9.98 11.87
N GLY A 293 -13.75 -11.18 11.32
CA GLY A 293 -14.62 -11.52 10.20
C GLY A 293 -15.06 -12.99 10.28
N VAL A 294 -15.99 -13.39 9.42
CA VAL A 294 -16.38 -14.80 9.26
C VAL A 294 -15.12 -15.58 8.80
N PRO A 295 -14.80 -16.75 9.39
CA PRO A 295 -13.70 -17.58 8.90
C PRO A 295 -13.98 -17.97 7.43
N ALA A 296 -12.96 -17.88 6.59
CA ALA A 296 -13.06 -18.33 5.20
C ALA A 296 -13.42 -19.83 5.18
N PRO A 297 -14.22 -20.31 4.21
CA PRO A 297 -14.47 -21.74 4.06
C PRO A 297 -13.13 -22.43 3.82
N GLN A 298 -12.75 -23.34 4.72
CA GLN A 298 -11.47 -24.04 4.63
C GLN A 298 -11.43 -24.91 3.36
N ALA A 299 -10.75 -24.40 2.33
CA ALA A 299 -10.36 -25.20 1.19
C ALA A 299 -9.50 -26.37 1.68
N ALA A 300 -9.75 -27.57 1.15
CA ALA A 300 -8.99 -28.76 1.51
C ALA A 300 -7.56 -28.66 0.98
N ALA A 301 -6.67 -28.09 1.80
CA ALA A 301 -5.30 -27.76 1.44
C ALA A 301 -4.51 -29.03 1.06
N ARG A 302 -4.33 -29.26 -0.24
CA ARG A 302 -3.38 -30.25 -0.77
C ARG A 302 -1.97 -29.84 -0.36
N GLU A 303 -1.14 -30.81 0.04
CA GLU A 303 0.27 -30.59 0.42
C GLU A 303 1.19 -30.33 -0.79
N SER A 304 0.74 -29.50 -1.74
CA SER A 304 1.59 -29.04 -2.84
C SER A 304 2.73 -28.18 -2.27
N GLY A 305 3.97 -28.50 -2.66
CA GLY A 305 5.15 -27.76 -2.21
C GLY A 305 5.12 -26.30 -2.65
N SER A 306 5.60 -25.41 -1.77
CA SER A 306 5.68 -23.98 -2.08
C SER A 306 6.73 -23.69 -3.17
N LEU A 307 6.29 -23.03 -4.23
CA LEU A 307 7.10 -22.65 -5.39
C LEU A 307 8.14 -21.58 -5.02
N ILE A 308 7.77 -20.59 -4.19
CA ILE A 308 8.63 -19.45 -3.83
C ILE A 308 9.90 -19.88 -3.10
N ARG A 309 9.88 -21.02 -2.39
CA ARG A 309 11.04 -21.58 -1.67
C ARG A 309 12.17 -22.00 -2.61
N ARG A 310 11.83 -22.48 -3.81
CA ARG A 310 12.80 -23.02 -4.80
C ARG A 310 13.25 -21.97 -5.83
N LEU A 311 12.88 -20.70 -5.67
CA LEU A 311 13.38 -19.60 -6.50
C LEU A 311 14.85 -19.25 -6.14
N PRO A 312 15.59 -18.58 -7.03
CA PRO A 312 16.97 -18.17 -6.75
C PRO A 312 17.08 -17.23 -5.55
N ALA A 313 18.16 -17.33 -4.77
CA ALA A 313 18.45 -16.44 -3.65
C ALA A 313 18.48 -14.94 -4.06
N ARG A 314 18.77 -14.65 -5.34
CA ARG A 314 18.83 -13.29 -5.92
C ARG A 314 17.46 -12.72 -6.33
N THR A 315 16.36 -13.46 -6.15
CA THR A 315 15.00 -13.02 -6.47
C THR A 315 14.66 -11.71 -5.74
N LEU A 316 14.45 -10.64 -6.49
CA LEU A 316 14.18 -9.30 -5.97
C LEU A 316 12.79 -9.18 -5.36
N LEU A 317 11.78 -9.78 -6.02
CA LEU A 317 10.41 -9.84 -5.55
C LEU A 317 9.79 -11.15 -5.99
N ALA A 318 9.02 -11.80 -5.13
CA ALA A 318 8.12 -12.87 -5.52
C ALA A 318 6.80 -12.81 -4.73
N TRP A 319 5.73 -13.29 -5.37
CA TRP A 319 4.43 -13.55 -4.77
C TRP A 319 4.00 -14.94 -5.22
N GLU A 320 3.78 -15.85 -4.28
CA GLU A 320 3.07 -17.10 -4.48
C GLU A 320 1.65 -16.94 -3.94
N GLY A 321 0.66 -17.47 -4.67
CA GLY A 321 -0.72 -17.53 -4.21
C GLY A 321 -1.53 -18.58 -4.96
N GLN A 322 -2.83 -18.62 -4.67
CA GLN A 322 -3.74 -19.62 -5.23
C GLN A 322 -4.64 -19.03 -6.33
N ILE A 323 -4.68 -19.68 -7.50
CA ILE A 323 -5.57 -19.34 -8.62
C ILE A 323 -6.32 -20.60 -9.05
N ASP A 324 -7.65 -20.58 -8.96
CA ASP A 324 -8.48 -21.57 -9.63
C ASP A 324 -8.58 -21.23 -11.13
N TYR A 325 -7.69 -21.83 -11.93
CA TYR A 325 -7.68 -21.66 -13.38
C TYR A 325 -8.98 -22.16 -14.05
N ARG A 326 -9.67 -23.14 -13.48
CA ARG A 326 -10.92 -23.70 -14.03
C ARG A 326 -12.10 -22.77 -13.74
N GLY A 327 -12.18 -22.25 -12.52
CA GLY A 327 -13.10 -21.18 -12.13
C GLY A 327 -12.88 -19.90 -12.94
N LEU A 328 -11.63 -19.45 -13.06
CA LEU A 328 -11.26 -18.28 -13.85
C LEU A 328 -11.71 -18.40 -15.32
N LEU A 329 -11.44 -19.54 -15.96
CA LEU A 329 -11.89 -19.81 -17.33
C LEU A 329 -13.43 -19.82 -17.42
N SER A 330 -14.10 -20.39 -16.43
CA SER A 330 -15.57 -20.41 -16.34
C SER A 330 -16.19 -19.02 -16.18
N GLU A 331 -15.53 -18.06 -15.52
CA GLU A 331 -15.99 -16.66 -15.46
C GLU A 331 -15.65 -15.89 -16.75
N LEU A 332 -14.49 -16.17 -17.39
CA LEU A 332 -14.13 -15.59 -18.69
C LEU A 332 -15.12 -15.99 -19.80
N GLU A 333 -15.62 -17.23 -19.80
CA GLU A 333 -16.68 -17.68 -20.71
C GLU A 333 -18.02 -16.94 -20.50
N ARG A 334 -18.28 -16.41 -19.29
CA ARG A 334 -19.52 -15.68 -18.94
C ARG A 334 -19.46 -14.18 -19.23
N LEU A 335 -18.30 -13.63 -19.57
CA LEU A 335 -18.18 -12.21 -19.95
C LEU A 335 -19.09 -11.88 -21.15
N PRO A 336 -19.50 -10.61 -21.36
CA PRO A 336 -20.24 -10.22 -22.56
C PRO A 336 -19.45 -10.52 -23.84
N GLU A 337 -20.12 -10.89 -24.93
CA GLU A 337 -19.47 -11.22 -26.22
C GLU A 337 -18.66 -10.07 -26.82
N ARG A 338 -19.02 -8.82 -26.47
CA ARG A 338 -18.30 -7.59 -26.82
C ARG A 338 -17.03 -7.35 -26.00
N ASP A 339 -16.73 -8.19 -25.01
CA ASP A 339 -15.50 -8.08 -24.22
C ASP A 339 -14.30 -8.60 -25.02
N VAL A 340 -13.22 -7.82 -25.02
CA VAL A 340 -12.02 -8.14 -25.80
C VAL A 340 -11.34 -9.42 -25.29
N LEU A 341 -11.44 -9.73 -24.00
CA LEU A 341 -10.91 -10.98 -23.44
C LEU A 341 -11.69 -12.17 -23.99
N ARG A 342 -13.04 -12.14 -23.90
CA ARG A 342 -13.87 -13.23 -24.44
C ARG A 342 -13.75 -13.36 -25.96
N GLY A 343 -13.64 -12.24 -26.68
CA GLY A 343 -13.36 -12.23 -28.13
C GLY A 343 -12.01 -12.87 -28.50
N ALA A 344 -10.96 -12.64 -27.71
CA ALA A 344 -9.65 -13.25 -27.92
C ALA A 344 -9.62 -14.77 -27.63
N LEU A 345 -10.45 -15.24 -26.69
CA LEU A 345 -10.55 -16.66 -26.31
C LEU A 345 -11.42 -17.49 -27.26
N HIS A 346 -12.20 -16.86 -28.15
CA HIS A 346 -13.26 -17.51 -28.92
C HIS A 346 -12.80 -18.28 -30.18
N LEU A 347 -11.49 -18.45 -30.42
CA LEU A 347 -11.01 -19.40 -31.44
C LEU A 347 -11.25 -20.84 -30.94
N PRO A 348 -12.05 -21.68 -31.63
CA PRO A 348 -12.55 -22.94 -31.05
C PRO A 348 -11.47 -23.91 -30.55
N THR A 349 -10.35 -24.00 -31.29
CA THR A 349 -9.20 -24.83 -30.92
C THR A 349 -8.49 -24.33 -29.66
N GLN A 350 -8.37 -23.01 -29.48
CA GLN A 350 -7.75 -22.43 -28.28
C GLN A 350 -8.60 -22.69 -27.03
N MET A 351 -9.92 -22.65 -27.13
CA MET A 351 -10.80 -22.89 -25.98
C MET A 351 -10.71 -24.33 -25.47
N GLU A 352 -10.53 -25.32 -26.35
CA GLU A 352 -10.30 -26.71 -25.94
C GLU A 352 -8.93 -26.88 -25.25
N SER A 353 -7.86 -26.35 -25.85
CA SER A 353 -6.52 -26.36 -25.24
C SER A 353 -6.47 -25.61 -23.90
N LEU A 354 -7.18 -24.49 -23.75
CA LEU A 354 -7.28 -23.76 -22.48
C LEU A 354 -8.01 -24.57 -21.40
N ARG A 355 -9.05 -25.33 -21.76
CA ARG A 355 -9.74 -26.21 -20.80
C ARG A 355 -8.88 -27.40 -20.39
N ARG A 356 -8.13 -28.01 -21.32
CA ARG A 356 -7.15 -29.06 -21.02
C ARG A 356 -5.99 -28.53 -20.16
N LEU A 357 -5.40 -27.39 -20.52
CA LEU A 357 -4.36 -26.74 -19.73
C LEU A 357 -4.86 -26.34 -18.32
N ALA A 358 -6.06 -25.76 -18.18
CA ALA A 358 -6.65 -25.49 -16.86
C ALA A 358 -7.07 -26.78 -16.11
N GLY A 359 -7.22 -27.90 -16.81
CA GLY A 359 -7.29 -29.24 -16.25
C GLY A 359 -5.95 -29.68 -15.65
N ALA A 360 -4.88 -29.58 -16.42
CA ALA A 360 -3.56 -30.09 -16.06
C ALA A 360 -2.72 -29.16 -15.15
N LEU A 361 -3.08 -27.87 -15.04
CA LEU A 361 -2.48 -26.93 -14.08
C LEU A 361 -3.09 -27.07 -12.68
N GLY A 362 -2.22 -27.13 -11.67
CA GLY A 362 -2.58 -27.02 -10.26
C GLY A 362 -2.72 -25.56 -9.83
N GLN A 363 -3.34 -25.34 -8.67
CA GLN A 363 -3.76 -24.01 -8.21
C GLN A 363 -2.62 -23.09 -7.71
N ARG A 364 -1.39 -23.57 -7.47
CA ARG A 364 -0.30 -22.71 -6.99
C ARG A 364 0.34 -21.95 -8.14
N THR A 365 0.31 -20.62 -8.03
CA THR A 365 0.91 -19.69 -8.99
C THR A 365 1.95 -18.85 -8.26
N CYS A 366 3.14 -18.66 -8.84
CA CYS A 366 4.16 -17.77 -8.31
C CYS A 366 4.67 -16.80 -9.38
N LEU A 367 4.53 -15.51 -9.15
CA LEU A 367 5.24 -14.45 -9.87
C LEU A 367 6.61 -14.25 -9.20
N ALA A 368 7.69 -14.16 -9.99
CA ALA A 368 9.06 -13.95 -9.51
C ALA A 368 9.79 -12.93 -10.39
N ILE A 369 10.52 -11.99 -9.80
CA ILE A 369 11.31 -10.95 -10.48
C ILE A 369 12.76 -11.06 -10.02
N GLY A 370 13.70 -11.12 -10.95
CA GLY A 370 15.14 -11.22 -10.69
C GLY A 370 15.99 -10.33 -11.59
N PRO A 371 17.29 -10.13 -11.26
CA PRO A 371 18.20 -9.30 -12.05
C PRO A 371 18.89 -10.12 -13.14
N VAL A 372 18.83 -9.66 -14.39
CA VAL A 372 19.56 -10.27 -15.53
C VAL A 372 20.48 -9.26 -16.21
N ARG A 373 21.57 -9.75 -16.82
CA ARG A 373 22.42 -8.94 -17.70
C ARG A 373 22.16 -9.35 -19.14
N ALA A 374 21.43 -8.52 -19.88
CA ALA A 374 21.21 -8.66 -21.31
C ALA A 374 22.55 -8.71 -22.06
N ALA A 375 22.68 -9.60 -23.04
CA ALA A 375 23.96 -9.90 -23.71
C ALA A 375 24.51 -8.71 -24.53
N SER A 376 23.62 -7.86 -25.05
CA SER A 376 23.91 -6.61 -25.75
C SER A 376 24.28 -5.45 -24.83
N SER A 377 24.18 -5.60 -23.50
CA SER A 377 24.44 -4.51 -22.55
C SER A 377 25.93 -4.30 -22.32
N GLY A 378 26.41 -3.08 -22.59
CA GLY A 378 27.76 -2.66 -22.20
C GLY A 378 27.99 -2.78 -20.69
N PRO A 379 29.26 -2.93 -20.24
CA PRO A 379 29.57 -3.25 -18.83
C PRO A 379 29.06 -2.21 -17.82
N ALA A 380 28.94 -0.94 -18.24
CA ALA A 380 28.44 0.18 -17.44
C ALA A 380 26.89 0.32 -17.42
N THR A 381 26.16 -0.61 -18.03
CA THR A 381 24.69 -0.71 -17.96
C THR A 381 24.31 -1.58 -16.75
N PRO A 382 23.38 -1.13 -15.89
CA PRO A 382 22.88 -1.94 -14.77
C PRO A 382 22.07 -3.16 -15.25
N PRO A 383 21.95 -4.23 -14.44
CA PRO A 383 21.07 -5.36 -14.76
C PRO A 383 19.61 -4.95 -14.96
N LEU A 384 18.94 -5.57 -15.92
CA LEU A 384 17.50 -5.41 -16.15
C LEU A 384 16.70 -6.30 -15.16
N PRO A 385 15.51 -5.88 -14.70
CA PRO A 385 14.60 -6.78 -14.02
C PRO A 385 13.89 -7.68 -15.04
N ALA A 386 14.07 -9.00 -14.93
CA ALA A 386 13.29 -10.00 -15.64
C ALA A 386 12.20 -10.57 -14.74
N ALA A 387 11.03 -10.89 -15.31
CA ALA A 387 9.94 -11.53 -14.61
C ALA A 387 9.81 -13.01 -15.03
N ALA A 388 9.22 -13.83 -14.18
CA ALA A 388 8.81 -15.19 -14.46
C ALA A 388 7.49 -15.52 -13.76
N LEU A 389 6.64 -16.28 -14.43
CA LEU A 389 5.46 -16.92 -13.87
C LEU A 389 5.74 -18.41 -13.75
N LEU A 390 5.65 -18.95 -12.54
CA LEU A 390 5.65 -20.37 -12.26
C LEU A 390 4.22 -20.80 -11.96
N VAL A 391 3.78 -21.93 -12.49
CA VAL A 391 2.48 -22.54 -12.17
C VAL A 391 2.69 -24.02 -11.89
N SER A 392 2.15 -24.51 -10.78
CA SER A 392 2.19 -25.95 -10.48
C SER A 392 1.52 -26.77 -11.57
N ALA A 393 2.10 -27.89 -11.97
CA ALA A 393 1.51 -28.84 -12.93
C ALA A 393 1.03 -30.11 -12.19
N GLU A 394 -0.22 -30.52 -12.41
CA GLU A 394 -0.74 -31.83 -11.98
C GLU A 394 -0.44 -32.91 -13.03
N ASP A 395 -0.49 -32.58 -14.33
CA ASP A 395 0.06 -33.41 -15.41
C ASP A 395 1.10 -32.61 -16.21
N ARG A 396 2.35 -33.07 -16.23
CA ARG A 396 3.43 -32.42 -16.97
C ARG A 396 3.25 -32.51 -18.49
N GLY A 397 2.84 -33.67 -19.02
CA GLY A 397 2.78 -33.91 -20.46
C GLY A 397 1.66 -33.11 -21.12
N GLU A 398 0.48 -33.05 -20.49
CA GLU A 398 -0.64 -32.23 -20.96
C GLU A 398 -0.32 -30.73 -20.85
N VAL A 399 0.33 -30.27 -19.78
CA VAL A 399 0.78 -28.86 -19.67
C VAL A 399 1.82 -28.51 -20.73
N GLU A 400 2.82 -29.37 -20.98
CA GLU A 400 3.89 -29.13 -21.95
C GLU A 400 3.34 -29.05 -23.39
N LEU A 401 2.39 -29.94 -23.74
CA LEU A 401 1.69 -29.96 -25.03
C LEU A 401 0.76 -28.75 -25.24
N GLU A 402 -0.21 -28.56 -24.34
CA GLU A 402 -1.28 -27.57 -24.55
C GLU A 402 -0.78 -26.14 -24.41
N PHE A 403 0.21 -25.87 -23.55
CA PHE A 403 0.85 -24.56 -23.50
C PHE A 403 1.63 -24.27 -24.80
N GLY A 404 2.31 -25.26 -25.37
CA GLY A 404 2.97 -25.13 -26.69
C GLY A 404 1.99 -24.74 -27.79
N LEU A 405 0.89 -25.49 -27.93
CA LEU A 405 -0.17 -25.21 -28.92
C LEU A 405 -0.77 -23.80 -28.77
N LEU A 406 -0.96 -23.33 -27.53
CA LEU A 406 -1.48 -21.99 -27.25
C LEU A 406 -0.47 -20.89 -27.59
N VAL A 407 0.84 -21.09 -27.37
CA VAL A 407 1.86 -20.13 -27.78
C VAL A 407 1.98 -20.09 -29.31
N ASP A 408 2.00 -21.23 -30.00
CA ASP A 408 2.05 -21.29 -31.47
C ASP A 408 0.86 -20.56 -32.10
N ALA A 409 -0.36 -20.82 -31.63
CA ALA A 409 -1.56 -20.12 -32.09
C ALA A 409 -1.51 -18.61 -31.80
N THR A 410 -0.92 -18.21 -30.67
CA THR A 410 -0.74 -16.80 -30.31
C THR A 410 0.31 -16.11 -31.19
N VAL A 411 1.43 -16.77 -31.49
CA VAL A 411 2.47 -16.26 -32.41
C VAL A 411 1.94 -16.16 -33.83
N ALA A 412 1.15 -17.12 -34.31
CA ALA A 412 0.47 -17.05 -35.60
C ALA A 412 -0.48 -15.84 -35.69
N LEU A 413 -1.31 -15.62 -34.65
CA LEU A 413 -2.20 -14.46 -34.57
C LEU A 413 -1.42 -13.13 -34.53
N LEU A 414 -0.36 -13.05 -33.72
CA LEU A 414 0.50 -11.86 -33.64
C LEU A 414 1.19 -11.58 -34.98
N ASN A 415 1.61 -12.60 -35.72
CA ASN A 415 2.19 -12.44 -37.06
C ASN A 415 1.18 -11.89 -38.09
N VAL A 416 -0.09 -12.31 -38.03
CA VAL A 416 -1.14 -11.69 -38.85
C VAL A 416 -1.34 -10.21 -38.47
N LEU A 417 -1.28 -9.88 -37.17
CA LEU A 417 -1.43 -8.51 -36.67
C LEU A 417 -0.21 -7.60 -36.94
N THR A 418 1.02 -8.15 -37.02
CA THR A 418 2.20 -7.37 -37.43
C THR A 418 2.21 -7.12 -38.92
N LEU A 419 1.96 -8.15 -39.75
CA LEU A 419 1.86 -8.04 -41.21
C LEU A 419 0.75 -7.05 -41.61
N GLY A 420 -0.43 -7.12 -40.97
CA GLY A 420 -1.53 -6.17 -41.17
C GLY A 420 -1.23 -4.72 -40.75
N ARG A 421 -0.06 -4.46 -40.12
CA ARG A 421 0.45 -3.12 -39.76
C ARG A 421 1.73 -2.75 -40.54
N GLY A 422 2.12 -3.52 -41.56
CA GLY A 422 3.36 -3.32 -42.31
C GLY A 422 4.63 -3.58 -41.49
N LEU A 423 4.51 -4.31 -40.37
CA LEU A 423 5.64 -4.74 -39.55
C LEU A 423 6.07 -6.16 -39.99
N PRO A 424 7.36 -6.50 -39.91
CA PRO A 424 7.81 -7.88 -40.15
C PRO A 424 7.17 -8.84 -39.13
N PRO A 425 7.10 -10.15 -39.48
CA PRO A 425 6.70 -11.18 -38.53
C PRO A 425 7.69 -11.24 -37.35
N LEU A 426 7.23 -11.82 -36.24
CA LEU A 426 8.06 -12.25 -35.14
C LEU A 426 9.03 -13.35 -35.62
N PRO A 427 10.22 -13.48 -35.02
CA PRO A 427 11.12 -14.60 -35.31
C PRO A 427 10.48 -15.94 -34.90
N PRO A 428 10.91 -17.06 -35.49
CA PRO A 428 10.45 -18.38 -35.07
C PRO A 428 10.86 -18.67 -33.62
N ILE A 429 10.07 -19.54 -32.98
CA ILE A 429 10.42 -20.13 -31.68
C ILE A 429 11.67 -20.99 -31.88
N ARG A 430 12.61 -20.91 -30.93
CA ARG A 430 13.87 -21.66 -30.89
C ARG A 430 13.88 -22.63 -29.70
N GLU A 431 14.52 -23.78 -29.88
CA GLU A 431 14.94 -24.64 -28.78
C GLU A 431 16.29 -24.13 -28.23
N GLU A 432 16.35 -23.93 -26.91
CA GLU A 432 17.53 -23.45 -26.17
C GLU A 432 17.80 -24.39 -24.99
N ARG A 433 19.04 -24.85 -24.80
CA ARG A 433 19.34 -25.79 -23.71
C ARG A 433 19.48 -25.08 -22.35
N VAL A 434 18.82 -25.63 -21.33
CA VAL A 434 18.86 -25.20 -19.93
C VAL A 434 19.17 -26.42 -19.07
N ASP A 435 20.44 -26.55 -18.66
CA ASP A 435 21.02 -27.77 -18.08
C ASP A 435 20.73 -29.01 -18.96
N ASP A 436 19.88 -29.91 -18.48
CA ASP A 436 19.42 -31.12 -19.19
C ASP A 436 17.94 -31.04 -19.63
N ALA A 437 17.35 -29.85 -19.62
CA ALA A 437 16.06 -29.57 -20.23
C ALA A 437 16.21 -28.75 -21.52
N THR A 438 15.26 -28.94 -22.45
CA THR A 438 15.03 -28.02 -23.55
C THR A 438 14.05 -26.93 -23.10
N ALA A 439 14.42 -25.68 -23.30
CA ALA A 439 13.52 -24.54 -23.20
C ALA A 439 13.08 -24.12 -24.60
N LEU A 440 11.86 -23.61 -24.73
CA LEU A 440 11.43 -22.91 -25.93
C LEU A 440 11.60 -21.40 -25.71
N LEU A 441 12.04 -20.68 -26.75
CA LEU A 441 12.31 -19.25 -26.72
C LEU A 441 11.75 -18.53 -27.95
N LEU A 442 10.93 -17.52 -27.72
CA LEU A 442 10.53 -16.50 -28.68
C LEU A 442 11.27 -15.20 -28.35
N ASP A 443 11.91 -14.59 -29.34
CA ASP A 443 12.61 -13.31 -29.19
C ASP A 443 11.70 -12.15 -29.60
N LEU A 444 11.46 -11.23 -28.66
CA LEU A 444 10.59 -10.07 -28.82
C LEU A 444 11.38 -8.76 -28.82
N SER A 445 12.71 -8.80 -28.76
CA SER A 445 13.59 -7.64 -28.59
C SER A 445 13.40 -6.62 -29.72
N ALA A 446 13.37 -7.08 -30.97
CA ALA A 446 13.14 -6.24 -32.15
C ALA A 446 11.71 -5.63 -32.21
N ALA A 447 10.74 -6.21 -31.49
CA ALA A 447 9.41 -5.61 -31.31
C ALA A 447 9.42 -4.60 -30.15
N ALA A 448 10.07 -4.91 -29.02
CA ALA A 448 10.18 -4.05 -27.84
C ALA A 448 10.90 -2.72 -28.15
N GLN A 449 11.99 -2.77 -28.92
CA GLN A 449 12.80 -1.59 -29.29
C GLN A 449 11.98 -0.53 -30.05
N ARG A 450 10.92 -0.91 -30.78
CA ARG A 450 10.04 0.04 -31.50
C ARG A 450 9.20 0.94 -30.62
N PHE A 451 9.11 0.65 -29.32
CA PHE A 451 8.33 1.45 -28.36
C PHE A 451 9.16 2.52 -27.62
N ASP A 452 10.45 2.72 -27.95
CA ASP A 452 11.40 3.60 -27.23
C ASP A 452 11.45 3.35 -25.70
N ALA A 453 11.12 2.12 -25.29
CA ALA A 453 10.95 1.74 -23.89
C ALA A 453 12.27 1.62 -23.10
N GLY A 454 13.43 1.79 -23.77
CA GLY A 454 14.76 1.55 -23.17
C GLY A 454 15.08 0.06 -22.91
N ILE A 455 14.18 -0.86 -23.29
CA ILE A 455 14.37 -2.30 -23.16
C ILE A 455 15.29 -2.78 -24.28
N GLY A 456 16.51 -3.22 -23.93
CA GLY A 456 17.48 -3.75 -24.89
C GLY A 456 17.09 -5.12 -25.44
N GLU A 457 16.75 -6.04 -24.53
CA GLU A 457 16.35 -7.42 -24.82
C GLU A 457 15.02 -7.74 -24.12
N LEU A 458 14.16 -8.49 -24.82
CA LEU A 458 12.93 -9.06 -24.28
C LEU A 458 12.71 -10.44 -24.90
N HIS A 459 12.67 -11.46 -24.07
CA HIS A 459 12.35 -12.82 -24.50
C HIS A 459 10.97 -13.23 -23.96
N LEU A 460 10.36 -14.24 -24.57
CA LEU A 460 9.34 -15.07 -23.93
C LEU A 460 9.86 -16.50 -24.03
N CYS A 461 10.25 -17.08 -22.90
CA CYS A 461 10.85 -18.41 -22.85
C CYS A 461 10.19 -19.27 -21.79
N TRP A 462 10.04 -20.57 -22.06
CA TRP A 462 9.31 -21.48 -21.17
C TRP A 462 9.79 -22.93 -21.23
N LEU A 463 9.49 -23.67 -20.17
CA LEU A 463 9.71 -25.12 -20.02
C LEU A 463 8.86 -25.66 -18.87
N VAL A 464 8.74 -26.99 -18.76
CA VAL A 464 8.21 -27.66 -17.56
C VAL A 464 9.34 -28.39 -16.84
N ASP A 465 9.64 -27.99 -15.60
CA ASP A 465 10.69 -28.58 -14.76
C ASP A 465 10.08 -29.08 -13.46
N GLN A 466 10.37 -30.34 -13.09
CA GLN A 466 9.81 -31.01 -11.91
C GLN A 466 8.27 -30.92 -11.85
N ASP A 467 7.77 -30.10 -10.93
CA ASP A 467 6.36 -29.90 -10.56
C ASP A 467 5.77 -28.56 -11.06
N ALA A 468 6.43 -27.84 -11.97
CA ALA A 468 5.94 -26.54 -12.46
C ALA A 468 6.25 -26.24 -13.94
N LEU A 469 5.26 -25.64 -14.61
CA LEU A 469 5.47 -24.82 -15.81
C LEU A 469 6.14 -23.51 -15.38
N ILE A 470 7.17 -23.09 -16.12
CA ILE A 470 7.91 -21.86 -15.88
C ILE A 470 7.91 -21.04 -17.18
N VAL A 471 7.45 -19.79 -17.12
CA VAL A 471 7.38 -18.85 -18.25
C VAL A 471 8.08 -17.57 -17.86
N ALA A 472 9.22 -17.24 -18.49
CA ALA A 472 10.08 -16.12 -18.12
C ALA A 472 10.32 -15.13 -19.26
N THR A 473 10.55 -13.86 -18.90
CA THR A 473 10.83 -12.77 -19.85
C THR A 473 12.30 -12.69 -20.29
N HIS A 474 13.15 -13.60 -19.81
CA HIS A 474 14.57 -13.65 -20.12
C HIS A 474 15.15 -15.05 -19.88
N LEU A 475 15.94 -15.56 -20.83
CA LEU A 475 16.48 -16.93 -20.78
C LEU A 475 17.38 -17.17 -19.56
N ASP A 476 18.22 -16.21 -19.19
CA ASP A 476 19.09 -16.38 -18.02
C ASP A 476 18.33 -16.34 -16.69
N TRP A 477 17.14 -15.72 -16.63
CA TRP A 477 16.27 -15.83 -15.45
C TRP A 477 15.63 -17.21 -15.36
N LEU A 478 15.26 -17.79 -16.51
CA LEU A 478 14.81 -19.19 -16.60
C LEU A 478 15.91 -20.16 -16.14
N ARG A 479 17.16 -19.92 -16.56
CA ARG A 479 18.35 -20.69 -16.14
C ARG A 479 18.60 -20.59 -14.63
N GLU A 480 18.64 -19.37 -14.05
CA GLU A 480 18.81 -19.22 -12.59
C GLU A 480 17.68 -19.95 -11.83
N ILE A 481 16.42 -19.83 -12.26
CA ILE A 481 15.27 -20.52 -11.62
C ILE A 481 15.40 -22.04 -11.68
N VAL A 482 15.74 -22.62 -12.84
CA VAL A 482 15.92 -24.08 -12.96
C VAL A 482 17.07 -24.57 -12.08
N ALA A 483 18.19 -23.85 -12.04
CA ALA A 483 19.33 -24.19 -11.18
C ALA A 483 18.96 -24.16 -9.68
N ALA A 484 18.20 -23.16 -9.23
CA ALA A 484 17.71 -23.09 -7.85
C ALA A 484 16.72 -24.24 -7.54
N ARG A 485 15.78 -24.54 -8.46
CA ARG A 485 14.85 -25.67 -8.32
C ARG A 485 15.54 -27.03 -8.27
N ARG A 486 16.65 -27.19 -8.99
CA ARG A 486 17.50 -28.39 -8.99
C ARG A 486 18.53 -28.41 -7.86
N ARG A 487 18.58 -27.37 -7.01
CA ARG A 487 19.54 -27.17 -5.90
C ARG A 487 21.01 -27.08 -6.35
N SER A 488 21.27 -26.77 -7.62
CA SER A 488 22.61 -26.42 -8.12
C SER A 488 22.96 -24.94 -7.88
N ALA A 489 21.98 -24.10 -7.57
CA ALA A 489 22.15 -22.73 -7.08
C ALA A 489 21.51 -22.54 -5.69
N ALA A 490 21.90 -21.48 -4.98
CA ALA A 490 21.31 -21.09 -3.70
C ALA A 490 19.85 -20.60 -3.88
N ASP A 491 18.95 -21.03 -3.01
CA ASP A 491 17.52 -20.75 -3.09
C ASP A 491 17.05 -19.62 -2.13
N LEU A 492 15.76 -19.28 -2.23
CA LEU A 492 15.11 -18.21 -1.46
C LEU A 492 14.62 -18.68 -0.08
N ALA A 493 14.75 -19.97 0.28
CA ALA A 493 14.23 -20.50 1.54
C ALA A 493 14.82 -19.85 2.80
N PRO A 494 16.12 -19.46 2.89
CA PRO A 494 16.68 -18.75 4.04
C PRO A 494 16.07 -17.36 4.27
N LEU A 495 15.55 -16.71 3.22
CA LEU A 495 14.83 -15.44 3.36
C LEU A 495 13.43 -15.67 3.94
N LEU A 496 12.75 -16.73 3.54
CA LEU A 496 11.42 -17.07 4.06
C LEU A 496 11.46 -17.50 5.53
N GLN A 497 12.60 -18.01 6.00
CA GLN A 497 12.87 -18.34 7.41
C GLN A 497 13.00 -17.11 8.34
N LEU A 498 13.05 -15.88 7.81
CA LEU A 498 13.03 -14.67 8.63
C LEU A 498 11.69 -14.46 9.35
N SER A 499 10.62 -15.09 8.88
CA SER A 499 9.34 -15.15 9.58
C SER A 499 9.39 -16.26 10.63
N ARG A 500 9.19 -15.94 11.92
CA ARG A 500 9.03 -16.95 12.99
C ARG A 500 7.86 -17.90 12.73
N ASN A 501 6.89 -17.48 11.91
CA ASN A 501 5.86 -18.36 11.36
C ASN A 501 6.25 -18.82 9.96
N ALA A 502 6.49 -20.12 9.82
CA ALA A 502 6.39 -20.74 8.51
C ALA A 502 4.98 -20.50 7.95
N ALA A 503 4.87 -20.07 6.69
CA ALA A 503 3.57 -19.97 6.02
C ALA A 503 2.84 -21.33 6.09
N ALA A 504 1.57 -21.31 6.48
CA ALA A 504 0.75 -22.50 6.61
C ALA A 504 0.62 -23.22 5.24
N PRO A 505 0.44 -24.55 5.20
CA PRO A 505 0.21 -25.27 3.94
C PRO A 505 -0.95 -24.69 3.12
N GLY A 506 -1.98 -24.18 3.80
CA GLY A 506 -3.14 -23.51 3.19
C GLY A 506 -3.06 -21.98 3.06
N ALA A 507 -1.87 -21.36 3.07
CA ALA A 507 -1.75 -19.92 2.81
C ALA A 507 -2.24 -19.55 1.38
N GLU A 508 -3.06 -18.50 1.27
CA GLU A 508 -3.54 -17.93 0.00
C GLU A 508 -2.50 -17.00 -0.63
N ASN A 509 -1.66 -16.34 0.17
CA ASN A 509 -0.62 -15.42 -0.27
C ASN A 509 0.67 -15.60 0.53
N LEU A 510 1.79 -15.70 -0.18
CA LEU A 510 3.15 -15.71 0.36
C LEU A 510 4.04 -14.80 -0.50
N ILE A 511 4.44 -13.66 0.05
CA ILE A 511 5.25 -12.63 -0.63
C ILE A 511 6.66 -12.61 -0.04
N ALA A 512 7.66 -12.44 -0.90
CA ALA A 512 9.04 -12.13 -0.55
C ALA A 512 9.49 -10.88 -1.32
N ILE A 513 10.13 -9.91 -0.65
CA ILE A 513 10.69 -8.72 -1.31
C ILE A 513 12.06 -8.42 -0.73
N GLN A 514 13.06 -8.24 -1.58
CA GLN A 514 14.40 -7.83 -1.21
C GLN A 514 14.54 -6.33 -1.47
N SER A 515 13.88 -5.54 -0.62
CA SER A 515 13.78 -4.09 -0.76
C SER A 515 15.14 -3.39 -0.80
N GLY A 516 16.14 -3.89 -0.06
CA GLY A 516 17.52 -3.43 -0.14
C GLY A 516 18.12 -3.61 -1.54
N PRO A 517 18.25 -4.85 -2.05
CA PRO A 517 18.67 -5.12 -3.42
C PRO A 517 17.86 -4.40 -4.51
N ILE A 518 16.55 -4.22 -4.35
CA ILE A 518 15.75 -3.41 -5.29
C ILE A 518 16.22 -1.94 -5.25
N ALA A 519 16.38 -1.35 -4.07
CA ALA A 519 16.91 0.01 -3.93
C ALA A 519 18.32 0.15 -4.53
N ASP A 520 19.21 -0.80 -4.26
CA ASP A 520 20.57 -0.81 -4.78
C ASP A 520 20.59 -0.87 -6.32
N LEU A 521 19.71 -1.68 -6.92
CA LEU A 521 19.56 -1.78 -8.37
C LEU A 521 18.91 -0.53 -8.99
N VAL A 522 17.88 0.02 -8.35
CA VAL A 522 17.19 1.24 -8.80
C VAL A 522 18.10 2.46 -8.68
N GLU A 523 18.97 2.52 -7.67
CA GLU A 523 19.97 3.59 -7.52
C GLU A 523 21.01 3.54 -8.66
N ARG A 524 21.53 2.34 -9.01
CA ARG A 524 22.37 2.15 -10.21
C ARG A 524 21.64 2.56 -11.51
N TRP A 525 20.34 2.30 -11.63
CA TRP A 525 19.53 2.75 -12.78
C TRP A 525 19.29 4.26 -12.82
N LEU A 526 19.01 4.90 -11.68
CA LEU A 526 18.86 6.34 -11.60
C LEU A 526 20.16 7.07 -11.94
N GLU A 527 21.31 6.52 -11.53
CA GLU A 527 22.63 7.05 -11.89
C GLU A 527 22.93 6.89 -13.40
N HIS A 528 22.68 5.70 -13.97
CA HIS A 528 22.85 5.45 -15.39
C HIS A 528 21.94 6.36 -16.25
N LEU A 529 20.65 6.47 -15.90
CA LEU A 529 19.72 7.39 -16.56
C LEU A 529 20.15 8.86 -16.40
N GLY A 530 20.69 9.25 -15.24
CA GLY A 530 21.25 10.58 -15.02
C GLY A 530 22.45 10.91 -15.92
N ARG A 531 23.19 9.88 -16.37
CA ARG A 531 24.31 10.02 -17.32
C ARG A 531 23.87 9.94 -18.80
N VAL A 532 22.87 9.12 -19.13
CA VAL A 532 22.53 8.76 -20.54
C VAL A 532 21.25 9.39 -21.07
N ARG A 533 20.22 9.57 -20.23
CA ARG A 533 18.92 10.20 -20.58
C ARG A 533 18.40 11.05 -19.39
N PRO A 534 19.10 12.13 -18.98
CA PRO A 534 18.75 12.92 -17.80
C PRO A 534 17.36 13.56 -17.85
N GLU A 535 16.79 13.74 -19.04
CA GLU A 535 15.41 14.19 -19.25
C GLU A 535 14.37 13.22 -18.69
N VAL A 536 14.65 11.90 -18.67
CA VAL A 536 13.77 10.88 -18.06
C VAL A 536 13.68 11.05 -16.54
N LEU A 537 14.64 11.74 -15.91
CA LEU A 537 14.61 12.07 -14.49
C LEU A 537 13.76 13.33 -14.16
N GLN A 538 13.13 13.95 -15.16
CA GLN A 538 12.32 15.17 -14.99
C GLN A 538 10.81 14.88 -15.02
N GLU A 539 10.06 15.52 -14.11
CA GLU A 539 8.59 15.41 -14.03
C GLU A 539 7.88 15.83 -15.34
N SER A 540 8.44 16.81 -16.04
CA SER A 540 7.97 17.32 -17.34
C SER A 540 7.91 16.25 -18.42
N TRP A 541 8.93 15.39 -18.50
CA TRP A 541 9.04 14.32 -19.51
C TRP A 541 7.92 13.29 -19.38
N TRP A 542 7.61 12.90 -18.14
CA TRP A 542 6.51 11.97 -17.82
C TRP A 542 5.14 12.64 -17.95
N ARG A 543 5.00 13.91 -17.54
CA ARG A 543 3.79 14.70 -17.71
C ARG A 543 3.38 14.81 -19.19
N GLY A 544 4.35 14.91 -20.11
CA GLY A 544 4.12 14.90 -21.56
C GLY A 544 3.82 13.52 -22.17
N ARG A 545 4.11 12.42 -21.47
CA ARG A 545 3.92 11.03 -21.95
C ARG A 545 2.76 10.27 -21.28
N GLN A 546 2.02 10.89 -20.34
CA GLN A 546 0.84 10.25 -19.76
C GLN A 546 -0.21 9.92 -20.84
N PRO A 547 -0.78 8.71 -20.88
CA PRO A 547 -1.74 8.31 -21.91
C PRO A 547 -3.06 9.10 -21.77
N ARG A 548 -3.19 10.16 -22.60
CA ARG A 548 -4.31 11.12 -22.68
C ARG A 548 -4.59 11.85 -21.36
N GLY A 549 -4.01 13.05 -21.22
CA GLY A 549 -3.94 13.85 -19.99
C GLY A 549 -5.24 14.43 -19.38
N ASP A 550 -6.41 13.86 -19.64
CA ASP A 550 -7.65 14.19 -18.91
C ASP A 550 -7.73 13.35 -17.61
N VAL A 551 -7.08 13.87 -16.56
CA VAL A 551 -7.07 13.28 -15.21
C VAL A 551 -8.49 13.16 -14.66
N ARG A 552 -8.97 11.92 -14.47
CA ARG A 552 -10.27 11.63 -13.88
C ARG A 552 -10.18 11.53 -12.36
N LEU A 553 -10.65 12.55 -11.64
CA LEU A 553 -10.74 12.53 -10.17
C LEU A 553 -11.86 11.59 -9.64
N GLY A 554 -12.82 11.22 -10.49
CA GLY A 554 -14.02 10.46 -10.08
C GLY A 554 -15.15 11.31 -9.51
N ILE A 555 -15.09 12.64 -9.65
CA ILE A 555 -16.15 13.56 -9.20
C ILE A 555 -17.17 13.76 -10.32
N GLN A 556 -18.45 13.64 -10.00
CA GLN A 556 -19.58 14.10 -10.83
C GLN A 556 -20.15 15.35 -10.16
N ALA A 557 -20.25 16.46 -10.90
CA ALA A 557 -20.64 17.74 -10.32
C ALA A 557 -21.36 18.67 -11.31
N THR A 558 -22.42 19.32 -10.85
CA THR A 558 -23.24 20.28 -11.59
C THR A 558 -22.68 21.71 -11.42
N PRO A 559 -22.45 22.46 -12.51
CA PRO A 559 -21.97 23.84 -12.42
C PRO A 559 -23.06 24.80 -11.99
N GLN A 560 -22.78 25.60 -10.96
CA GLN A 560 -23.59 26.73 -10.52
C GLN A 560 -22.93 28.03 -10.98
N ALA A 561 -23.23 28.42 -12.22
CA ALA A 561 -22.55 29.51 -12.94
C ALA A 561 -22.56 30.85 -12.20
N GLU A 562 -23.71 31.27 -11.69
CA GLU A 562 -23.88 32.54 -10.94
C GLU A 562 -23.05 32.56 -9.66
N GLN A 563 -23.01 31.42 -8.95
CA GLN A 563 -22.31 31.22 -7.68
C GLN A 563 -20.84 30.83 -7.87
N ARG A 564 -20.37 30.73 -9.12
CA ARG A 564 -18.99 30.40 -9.53
C ARG A 564 -18.44 29.14 -8.84
N ARG A 565 -19.27 28.10 -8.70
CA ARG A 565 -18.91 26.85 -8.00
C ARG A 565 -19.46 25.60 -8.68
N LEU A 566 -18.93 24.44 -8.33
CA LEU A 566 -19.44 23.14 -8.76
C LEU A 566 -20.05 22.44 -7.54
N ARG A 567 -21.35 22.10 -7.58
CA ARG A 567 -21.94 21.23 -6.54
C ARG A 567 -21.60 19.78 -6.87
N VAL A 568 -20.99 19.06 -5.93
CA VAL A 568 -20.70 17.63 -6.08
C VAL A 568 -21.99 16.84 -5.92
N ASP A 569 -22.39 16.12 -6.95
CA ASP A 569 -23.60 15.30 -6.96
C ASP A 569 -23.29 13.84 -6.62
N ALA A 570 -22.15 13.33 -7.08
CA ALA A 570 -21.65 11.99 -6.74
C ALA A 570 -20.12 11.93 -6.78
N VAL A 571 -19.54 10.97 -6.05
CA VAL A 571 -18.11 10.64 -6.10
C VAL A 571 -17.99 9.12 -6.30
N VAL A 572 -17.28 8.71 -7.35
CA VAL A 572 -17.13 7.31 -7.75
C VAL A 572 -16.15 6.60 -6.81
N ALA A 573 -16.58 5.52 -6.18
CA ALA A 573 -15.75 4.71 -5.31
C ALA A 573 -14.49 4.17 -6.03
N GLY A 574 -13.36 4.12 -5.32
CA GLY A 574 -12.08 3.67 -5.87
C GLY A 574 -11.37 4.66 -6.81
N LEU A 575 -12.00 5.78 -7.19
CA LEU A 575 -11.34 6.87 -7.92
C LEU A 575 -10.79 7.95 -6.96
N PRO A 576 -9.81 8.78 -7.37
CA PRO A 576 -8.93 9.48 -6.43
C PRO A 576 -9.59 10.48 -5.46
N ALA A 577 -10.77 11.00 -5.74
CA ALA A 577 -11.51 11.89 -4.85
C ALA A 577 -12.36 11.16 -3.78
N ALA A 578 -12.50 9.84 -3.86
CA ALA A 578 -13.33 9.05 -2.94
C ALA A 578 -12.89 9.22 -1.47
N GLY A 579 -13.86 9.44 -0.58
CA GLY A 579 -13.61 9.68 0.85
C GLY A 579 -13.11 11.09 1.20
N LEU A 580 -12.38 11.75 0.29
CA LEU A 580 -11.87 13.11 0.46
C LEU A 580 -12.97 14.16 0.17
N VAL A 581 -13.65 13.99 -0.96
CA VAL A 581 -14.78 14.81 -1.41
C VAL A 581 -16.08 14.03 -1.20
N GLN A 582 -17.16 14.72 -0.84
CA GLN A 582 -18.46 14.14 -0.49
C GLN A 582 -19.58 14.74 -1.36
N PRO A 583 -20.65 13.97 -1.68
CA PRO A 583 -21.87 14.53 -2.26
C PRO A 583 -22.40 15.67 -1.38
N GLY A 584 -22.79 16.79 -2.01
CA GLY A 584 -23.19 18.02 -1.33
C GLY A 584 -22.08 19.03 -1.09
N ASP A 585 -20.80 18.67 -1.24
CA ASP A 585 -19.69 19.65 -1.24
C ASP A 585 -19.83 20.65 -2.39
N TYR A 586 -19.42 21.91 -2.17
CA TYR A 586 -19.26 22.90 -3.24
C TYR A 586 -17.78 23.14 -3.54
N ILE A 587 -17.31 22.73 -4.72
CA ILE A 587 -15.96 23.09 -5.18
C ILE A 587 -15.98 24.53 -5.65
N ILE A 588 -15.29 25.41 -4.92
CA ILE A 588 -15.23 26.85 -5.14
C ILE A 588 -13.87 27.30 -5.72
N GLY A 589 -12.95 26.36 -5.97
CA GLY A 589 -11.63 26.64 -6.52
C GLY A 589 -10.72 25.43 -6.75
N CYS A 590 -9.60 25.67 -7.43
CA CYS A 590 -8.60 24.68 -7.81
C CYS A 590 -7.18 25.29 -7.71
N ASN A 591 -6.18 24.49 -7.32
CA ASN A 591 -4.79 24.91 -7.08
C ASN A 591 -4.65 26.16 -6.20
N ARG A 592 -5.39 26.22 -5.10
CA ARG A 592 -5.45 27.36 -4.16
C ARG A 592 -5.94 28.69 -4.77
N ARG A 593 -6.57 28.66 -5.95
CA ARG A 593 -7.28 29.81 -6.55
C ARG A 593 -8.77 29.54 -6.53
N ARG A 594 -9.58 30.50 -6.07
CA ARG A 594 -11.05 30.44 -6.23
C ARG A 594 -11.42 30.63 -7.70
N PHE A 595 -12.53 30.04 -8.14
CA PHE A 595 -13.06 30.27 -9.48
C PHE A 595 -13.51 31.73 -9.64
N THR A 596 -13.29 32.27 -10.83
CA THR A 596 -13.40 33.70 -11.12
C THR A 596 -14.46 34.01 -12.18
N THR A 597 -14.79 33.05 -13.03
CA THR A 597 -15.75 33.16 -14.14
C THR A 597 -17.09 32.51 -13.80
N THR A 598 -18.06 32.64 -14.71
CA THR A 598 -19.31 31.86 -14.69
C THR A 598 -19.16 30.46 -15.29
N GLN A 599 -17.95 30.03 -15.65
CA GLN A 599 -17.64 28.72 -16.24
C GLN A 599 -16.70 27.88 -15.34
N PRO A 600 -17.08 27.57 -14.09
CA PRO A 600 -16.21 26.88 -13.13
C PRO A 600 -15.72 25.50 -13.62
N SER A 601 -16.47 24.80 -14.49
CA SER A 601 -16.03 23.54 -15.10
C SER A 601 -14.83 23.70 -16.05
N VAL A 602 -14.70 24.86 -16.69
CA VAL A 602 -13.57 25.20 -17.56
C VAL A 602 -12.35 25.54 -16.71
N GLU A 603 -12.50 26.42 -15.72
CA GLU A 603 -11.42 26.75 -14.76
C GLU A 603 -10.92 25.51 -13.98
N MET A 604 -11.82 24.58 -13.64
CA MET A 604 -11.47 23.30 -13.02
C MET A 604 -10.62 22.41 -13.94
N ARG A 605 -11.05 22.21 -15.19
CA ARG A 605 -10.33 21.40 -16.19
C ARG A 605 -8.97 22.00 -16.51
N ASP A 606 -8.92 23.31 -16.69
CA ASP A 606 -7.70 24.00 -17.08
C ASP A 606 -6.74 24.10 -15.88
N GLY A 607 -7.26 24.19 -14.65
CA GLY A 607 -6.50 23.98 -13.41
C GLY A 607 -5.92 22.58 -13.26
N LEU A 608 -6.64 21.52 -13.65
CA LEU A 608 -6.11 20.14 -13.66
C LEU A 608 -4.98 19.93 -14.69
N ARG A 609 -5.04 20.65 -15.81
CA ARG A 609 -4.01 20.65 -16.86
C ARG A 609 -2.79 21.47 -16.44
N GLN A 610 -3.01 22.66 -15.87
CA GLN A 610 -1.98 23.60 -15.38
C GLN A 610 -1.57 23.34 -13.91
N ARG A 611 -1.82 22.13 -13.37
CA ARG A 611 -1.55 21.81 -11.97
C ARG A 611 -0.06 21.99 -11.62
N PRO A 612 0.30 22.66 -10.51
CA PRO A 612 1.71 22.86 -10.16
C PRO A 612 2.47 21.53 -10.01
N ASN A 613 1.93 20.60 -9.23
CA ASN A 613 2.50 19.27 -8.99
C ASN A 613 1.74 18.23 -9.83
N ALA A 614 2.43 17.33 -10.53
CA ALA A 614 1.74 16.35 -11.37
C ALA A 614 0.97 15.28 -10.58
N ARG A 615 1.33 15.04 -9.32
CA ARG A 615 0.81 13.99 -8.42
C ARG A 615 -0.45 14.34 -7.63
N TRP A 616 -0.88 15.60 -7.59
CA TRP A 616 -2.08 15.99 -6.85
C TRP A 616 -2.70 17.29 -7.35
N VAL A 617 -3.90 17.58 -6.88
CA VAL A 617 -4.58 18.87 -7.05
C VAL A 617 -5.10 19.35 -5.70
N ASP A 618 -4.79 20.60 -5.34
CA ASP A 618 -5.33 21.25 -4.13
C ASP A 618 -6.69 21.88 -4.49
N LEU A 619 -7.79 21.18 -4.25
CA LEU A 619 -9.15 21.71 -4.42
C LEU A 619 -9.52 22.62 -3.26
N ILE A 620 -10.25 23.70 -3.53
CA ILE A 620 -10.95 24.48 -2.49
C ILE A 620 -12.40 24.02 -2.51
N ILE A 621 -12.85 23.37 -1.43
CA ILE A 621 -14.26 23.01 -1.23
C ILE A 621 -14.86 23.88 -0.13
N GLU A 622 -16.18 23.97 -0.12
CA GLU A 622 -16.99 24.57 0.93
C GLU A 622 -17.94 23.49 1.44
N ARG A 623 -17.77 23.09 2.71
CA ARG A 623 -18.54 22.05 3.39
C ARG A 623 -19.09 22.68 4.68
N ASN A 624 -20.41 22.65 4.86
CA ASN A 624 -21.09 23.33 5.98
C ASN A 624 -20.61 24.79 6.15
N GLU A 625 -20.68 25.56 5.06
CA GLU A 625 -20.23 26.96 4.94
C GLU A 625 -18.73 27.22 5.21
N THR A 626 -17.97 26.18 5.60
CA THR A 626 -16.56 26.27 5.95
C THR A 626 -15.69 25.98 4.71
N PRO A 627 -14.84 26.91 4.26
CA PRO A 627 -13.91 26.65 3.18
C PRO A 627 -12.75 25.77 3.66
N LEU A 628 -12.54 24.64 3.00
CA LEU A 628 -11.49 23.66 3.25
C LEU A 628 -10.61 23.50 2.01
N ILE A 629 -9.32 23.26 2.19
CA ILE A 629 -8.41 22.85 1.11
C ILE A 629 -8.26 21.34 1.17
N VAL A 630 -8.76 20.63 0.16
CA VAL A 630 -8.68 19.16 0.04
C VAL A 630 -7.70 18.82 -1.06
N ARG A 631 -6.60 18.17 -0.70
CA ARG A 631 -5.60 17.67 -1.64
C ARG A 631 -6.03 16.31 -2.17
N VAL A 632 -6.43 16.26 -3.44
CA VAL A 632 -6.82 15.02 -4.12
C VAL A 632 -5.60 14.44 -4.85
N PRO A 633 -5.20 13.18 -4.60
CA PRO A 633 -4.11 12.54 -5.32
C PRO A 633 -4.44 12.34 -6.80
N VAL A 634 -3.41 12.21 -7.62
CA VAL A 634 -3.51 11.95 -9.06
C VAL A 634 -2.55 10.81 -9.41
N PRO A 635 -3.01 9.72 -10.05
CA PRO A 635 -2.13 8.63 -10.46
C PRO A 635 -1.07 9.15 -11.45
N PHE A 636 0.18 9.10 -11.03
CA PHE A 636 1.31 9.66 -11.75
C PHE A 636 2.54 8.77 -11.54
N PHE A 637 3.07 8.21 -12.64
CA PHE A 637 4.30 7.43 -12.64
C PHE A 637 5.47 8.36 -12.99
N ASP A 638 6.50 8.36 -12.15
CA ASP A 638 7.60 9.31 -12.23
C ASP A 638 8.89 8.74 -11.61
N PRO A 639 10.08 9.33 -11.86
CA PRO A 639 11.35 8.87 -11.28
C PRO A 639 11.41 9.11 -9.77
N VAL A 640 10.44 9.79 -9.16
CA VAL A 640 10.34 9.88 -7.70
C VAL A 640 9.68 8.62 -7.13
N ALA A 641 8.82 7.91 -7.85
CA ALA A 641 8.42 6.54 -7.48
C ALA A 641 9.64 5.62 -7.37
N LEU A 642 10.61 5.74 -8.27
CA LEU A 642 11.90 5.04 -8.15
C LEU A 642 12.69 5.51 -6.91
N ARG A 643 12.77 6.82 -6.64
CA ARG A 643 13.42 7.34 -5.42
C ARG A 643 12.72 6.92 -4.11
N ARG A 644 11.39 6.75 -4.10
CA ARG A 644 10.65 6.17 -2.96
C ARG A 644 11.09 4.72 -2.70
N VAL A 645 11.21 3.92 -3.75
CA VAL A 645 11.71 2.54 -3.65
C VAL A 645 13.14 2.53 -3.10
N VAL A 646 14.00 3.47 -3.53
CA VAL A 646 15.33 3.65 -2.95
C VAL A 646 15.27 4.04 -1.46
N ALA A 647 14.41 4.98 -1.06
CA ALA A 647 14.25 5.38 0.33
C ALA A 647 13.73 4.23 1.22
N ILE A 648 12.75 3.45 0.74
CA ILE A 648 12.23 2.28 1.44
C ILE A 648 13.32 1.21 1.59
N GLY A 649 14.09 0.90 0.55
CA GLY A 649 15.20 -0.05 0.61
C GLY A 649 16.47 0.44 1.31
N LYS A 650 16.51 1.72 1.71
CA LYS A 650 17.51 2.26 2.65
C LYS A 650 17.10 2.07 4.11
N LEU A 651 15.80 1.91 4.40
CA LEU A 651 15.27 1.55 5.72
C LEU A 651 15.11 0.03 5.90
N ALA A 652 14.59 -0.68 4.89
CA ALA A 652 14.26 -2.09 4.93
C ALA A 652 15.13 -2.92 3.97
N GLN A 653 15.78 -3.96 4.48
CA GLN A 653 16.66 -4.85 3.74
C GLN A 653 15.90 -5.97 3.01
N ARG A 654 15.00 -6.65 3.73
CA ARG A 654 14.17 -7.77 3.27
C ARG A 654 12.77 -7.69 3.88
N VAL A 655 11.77 -8.22 3.19
CA VAL A 655 10.37 -8.29 3.60
C VAL A 655 9.81 -9.67 3.25
N VAL A 656 9.00 -10.26 4.13
CA VAL A 656 8.24 -11.49 3.88
C VAL A 656 6.83 -11.32 4.38
N TYR A 657 5.80 -11.68 3.64
CA TYR A 657 4.43 -11.71 4.13
C TYR A 657 3.78 -13.07 3.88
N CYS A 658 3.04 -13.58 4.85
CA CYS A 658 2.12 -14.69 4.67
C CYS A 658 0.76 -14.39 5.32
N ASP A 659 -0.31 -14.91 4.73
CA ASP A 659 -1.58 -15.06 5.44
C ASP A 659 -1.68 -16.44 6.13
N ASP A 660 -2.59 -16.51 7.10
CA ASP A 660 -3.05 -17.75 7.72
C ASP A 660 -4.57 -17.68 7.87
N LEU A 661 -5.24 -18.45 7.03
CA LEU A 661 -6.70 -18.59 6.98
C LEU A 661 -7.16 -19.90 7.63
N SER A 662 -6.23 -20.73 8.12
CA SER A 662 -6.54 -22.00 8.79
C SER A 662 -7.07 -21.79 10.21
N ALA A 663 -6.75 -20.65 10.84
CA ALA A 663 -7.17 -20.30 12.19
C ALA A 663 -8.69 -20.22 12.36
N THR A 664 -9.21 -21.01 13.29
CA THR A 664 -10.63 -21.08 13.70
C THR A 664 -11.23 -19.72 14.08
N ASP A 665 -10.40 -18.82 14.60
CA ASP A 665 -10.83 -17.56 15.22
C ASP A 665 -10.94 -16.41 14.20
N GLY A 666 -10.90 -16.73 12.91
CA GLY A 666 -10.91 -15.78 11.80
C GLY A 666 -9.51 -15.44 11.26
N PRO A 667 -9.44 -14.66 10.17
CA PRO A 667 -8.22 -14.48 9.37
C PRO A 667 -7.08 -13.84 10.15
N ARG A 668 -5.86 -14.33 9.87
CA ARG A 668 -4.58 -13.86 10.41
C ARG A 668 -3.58 -13.59 9.28
N GLY A 669 -2.51 -12.86 9.56
CA GLY A 669 -1.37 -12.71 8.66
C GLY A 669 -0.14 -12.12 9.34
N PHE A 670 1.03 -12.32 8.76
CA PHE A 670 2.32 -12.01 9.37
C PHE A 670 3.25 -11.35 8.35
N LEU A 671 3.73 -10.13 8.62
CA LEU A 671 4.54 -9.31 7.69
C LEU A 671 5.94 -9.05 8.23
N THR A 672 6.90 -9.94 7.97
CA THR A 672 8.33 -9.76 8.31
C THR A 672 8.94 -8.57 7.58
N ILE A 673 9.73 -7.76 8.28
CA ILE A 673 10.62 -6.75 7.71
C ILE A 673 11.97 -6.81 8.46
N GLU A 674 13.07 -6.94 7.73
CA GLU A 674 14.41 -6.74 8.28
C GLU A 674 14.83 -5.28 8.02
N LEU A 675 15.27 -4.56 9.05
CA LEU A 675 15.84 -3.23 8.92
C LEU A 675 17.27 -3.29 8.37
N ARG A 676 17.62 -2.35 7.48
CA ARG A 676 18.94 -2.26 6.87
C ARG A 676 19.95 -1.66 7.85
N THR A 677 20.82 -2.51 8.38
CA THR A 677 21.88 -2.15 9.33
C THR A 677 23.21 -1.74 8.68
N SER A 678 23.32 -1.87 7.35
CA SER A 678 24.56 -1.63 6.59
C SER A 678 24.27 -0.92 5.27
N PRO A 679 25.10 0.07 4.85
CA PRO A 679 24.98 0.67 3.53
C PRO A 679 25.44 -0.28 2.41
N ARG A 680 26.25 -1.31 2.71
CA ARG A 680 26.75 -2.26 1.69
C ARG A 680 25.59 -3.04 1.05
N PRO A 681 25.54 -3.21 -0.28
CA PRO A 681 24.56 -4.07 -0.94
C PRO A 681 24.60 -5.51 -0.43
N LEU A 682 23.44 -6.17 -0.36
CA LEU A 682 23.32 -7.59 0.01
C LEU A 682 23.71 -8.53 -1.14
N PHE A 683 23.51 -8.09 -2.39
CA PHE A 683 24.04 -8.73 -3.59
C PHE A 683 24.94 -7.76 -4.32
N ASP A 684 26.01 -8.28 -4.91
CA ASP A 684 26.60 -7.57 -6.02
C ASP A 684 25.77 -7.78 -7.30
N PHE A 685 25.67 -6.69 -8.05
CA PHE A 685 25.07 -6.60 -9.37
C PHE A 685 26.13 -6.48 -10.47
N GLU A 686 27.41 -6.36 -10.10
CA GLU A 686 28.54 -6.54 -11.01
C GLU A 686 28.61 -7.99 -11.54
N PRO A 687 29.16 -8.20 -12.75
CA PRO A 687 29.22 -9.54 -13.32
C PRO A 687 30.36 -10.33 -12.68
N VAL A 688 30.01 -11.39 -11.93
CA VAL A 688 30.99 -12.45 -11.64
C VAL A 688 31.41 -13.04 -12.99
N PRO A 689 32.71 -13.06 -13.34
CA PRO A 689 33.15 -13.61 -14.62
C PRO A 689 32.85 -15.12 -14.65
N ALA A 690 32.25 -15.59 -15.74
CA ALA A 690 31.72 -16.96 -15.88
C ALA A 690 32.77 -18.10 -15.78
N SER A 691 34.05 -17.75 -15.61
CA SER A 691 35.18 -18.65 -15.37
C SER A 691 35.48 -18.92 -13.89
N GLN A 692 34.76 -18.30 -12.94
CA GLN A 692 34.91 -18.59 -11.51
C GLN A 692 33.77 -19.49 -11.00
N PRO A 693 34.06 -20.62 -10.32
CA PRO A 693 33.04 -21.41 -9.65
C PRO A 693 32.42 -20.62 -8.49
N ALA A 694 31.12 -20.78 -8.28
CA ALA A 694 30.37 -19.99 -7.30
C ALA A 694 30.86 -20.23 -5.86
N VAL A 695 31.65 -19.30 -5.34
CA VAL A 695 32.01 -19.26 -3.91
C VAL A 695 30.74 -18.93 -3.12
N LEU A 696 30.23 -19.91 -2.37
CA LEU A 696 29.11 -19.73 -1.46
C LEU A 696 29.42 -18.55 -0.51
N PRO A 697 28.49 -17.59 -0.32
CA PRO A 697 28.69 -16.52 0.64
C PRO A 697 28.90 -17.14 2.03
N ALA A 698 29.95 -16.69 2.72
CA ALA A 698 30.33 -17.24 4.02
C ALA A 698 29.14 -17.21 4.98
N ARG A 699 28.84 -18.35 5.62
CA ARG A 699 27.72 -18.44 6.56
C ARG A 699 27.92 -17.44 7.69
N LEU A 700 26.85 -16.72 8.04
CA LEU A 700 26.73 -16.02 9.32
C LEU A 700 26.51 -17.05 10.43
N THR A 701 27.54 -17.84 10.72
CA THR A 701 27.66 -18.68 11.91
C THR A 701 28.50 -17.96 12.95
N ASP A 702 27.92 -17.82 14.13
CA ASP A 702 28.55 -17.60 15.43
C ASP A 702 29.44 -16.36 15.58
N ARG A 703 28.79 -15.28 16.05
CA ARG A 703 29.36 -14.40 17.08
C ARG A 703 28.52 -14.50 18.35
N ALA A 704 28.75 -15.58 19.11
CA ALA A 704 28.28 -15.79 20.46
C ALA A 704 29.38 -16.55 21.23
N GLY A 705 29.96 -15.92 22.27
CA GLY A 705 31.29 -16.24 22.82
C GLY A 705 32.39 -15.52 22.03
N ASP A 706 33.25 -14.68 22.59
CA ASP A 706 33.81 -14.64 23.95
C ASP A 706 33.83 -13.20 24.54
N ASP A 707 33.95 -13.13 25.88
CA ASP A 707 34.05 -11.96 26.79
C ASP A 707 33.05 -10.80 26.62
#